data_AF-A0A0Q4PAW6-F1
#
_entry.id   AF-A0A0Q4PAW6-F1
#
_cell.length_a   1.000
_cell.length_b   1.000
_cell.length_c   1.000
_cell.angle_alpha   90.00
_cell.angle_beta   90.00
_cell.angle_gamma   90.00
#
_symmetry.space_group_name_H-M   'P 1'
#
loop_
_entity.id
_entity.type
_entity.pdbx_description
1 polymer ?
#
loop_
_entity_poly.entity_id
_entity_poly.type
_entity_poly.pdbx_seq_one_letter_code
_entity_poly.pdbx_strand_id
1 'polypeptide(L)'
;MRPQISRLPANTAKGLAGSQIDRTRPIEFRIQGRMVSAFEGDTVLTALLASGIDTIGTHHGQPIGLCHGAAPAIAYAGAAATPELALPMDRVPARGGADYVFVAPGKKSGLITRLFQGGRTLGLTLDDHNRSLAGPWRSLVGRTEPGVDVLVIGGGVAGMSAALTAARAGLSVTLVEASPMLGGHSGLFGTQDGDATPEDHVTLLVTEIKSHAAITVRTHSEAFAIVPGLVRVHQIDISGGLVTGKVLDLPARYIILATGSIERLPVIPGNRRPGVIGAQEAYELAQRYGIWSGHSVMVATSANPAYRLATLLAETGIALDRITDGRDQASSRYIEFSKAYGFRLFPGTVPKSIATADGQLAIDLAHGDAVRVDRLILSGGWQPDLTLWHMAGGQSRWNANAERLEPIGTLDTIALAGAAAGYLTRQGCVTSGVAAINHLLGRAGPGVDDPVISALYETPDRQMCALEAPDANPAYLDAEASLVVRPTPQPQHWLSKITDRQGSTSGLLAESPQPLSISAISSGVALGLIPPESAGVVAQERVALIPLSHQDAADISAPSETKSVPDYLQGRFGADAIVVQLDQPEARRTDSGALIFLDHDTTNPQRAVGIVLRMRSEKIEALLAAAHAQPGVRLVVRDLGQAFPAEVKA
;
A
#
# COMPACT_ATOMS: atom_id res chain seq x y z
N MET A 1 3.59 36.52 -4.54
CA MET A 1 4.08 35.14 -4.53
C MET A 1 5.44 35.07 -3.86
N ARG A 2 5.56 34.33 -2.75
CA ARG A 2 6.84 34.02 -2.12
C ARG A 2 7.63 33.05 -3.01
N PRO A 3 8.98 33.06 -2.97
CA PRO A 3 9.77 32.17 -3.80
C PRO A 3 9.53 30.70 -3.43
N GLN A 4 9.25 29.86 -4.44
CA GLN A 4 9.21 28.41 -4.32
C GLN A 4 10.62 27.86 -4.57
N ILE A 5 11.48 27.97 -3.55
CA ILE A 5 12.92 27.70 -3.66
C ILE A 5 13.29 26.27 -4.04
N SER A 6 12.38 25.32 -3.84
CA SER A 6 12.58 23.90 -4.21
C SER A 6 11.82 23.54 -5.49
N ARG A 7 11.35 24.52 -6.27
CA ARG A 7 10.68 24.26 -7.55
C ARG A 7 11.69 24.32 -8.69
N LEU A 8 11.78 23.21 -9.43
CA LEU A 8 12.54 23.10 -10.66
C LEU A 8 12.00 24.06 -11.74
N PRO A 9 12.86 24.59 -12.62
CA PRO A 9 12.45 25.38 -13.78
C PRO A 9 11.46 24.64 -14.70
N ALA A 10 10.62 25.39 -15.42
CA ALA A 10 9.64 24.79 -16.34
C ALA A 10 10.28 24.08 -17.55
N ASN A 11 11.50 24.46 -17.90
CA ASN A 11 12.30 23.87 -18.98
C ASN A 11 13.26 22.78 -18.51
N THR A 12 13.08 22.25 -17.29
CA THR A 12 13.93 21.17 -16.77
C THR A 12 13.83 19.94 -17.67
N ALA A 13 14.99 19.37 -18.00
CA ALA A 13 15.10 18.24 -18.92
C ALA A 13 14.38 16.98 -18.42
N LYS A 14 14.22 16.01 -19.33
CA LYS A 14 13.69 14.66 -19.04
C LYS A 14 12.32 14.60 -18.36
N GLY A 15 11.50 15.64 -18.52
CA GLY A 15 10.14 15.70 -17.97
C GLY A 15 10.07 15.94 -16.46
N LEU A 16 11.19 16.29 -15.81
CA LEU A 16 11.24 16.60 -14.37
C LEU A 16 10.83 18.06 -14.09
N ALA A 17 9.69 18.49 -14.64
CA ALA A 17 9.29 19.90 -14.67
C ALA A 17 7.91 20.18 -14.02
N GLY A 18 7.24 19.15 -13.51
CA GLY A 18 5.93 19.25 -12.88
C GLY A 18 4.77 19.16 -13.87
N SER A 19 4.52 17.95 -14.38
CA SER A 19 3.46 17.67 -15.36
C SER A 19 2.03 17.90 -14.85
N GLN A 20 1.85 18.01 -13.53
CA GLN A 20 0.54 18.05 -12.87
C GLN A 20 0.21 19.40 -12.23
N ILE A 21 1.03 20.42 -12.47
CA ILE A 21 0.78 21.77 -11.99
C ILE A 21 0.54 22.74 -13.16
N ASP A 22 -0.38 23.68 -12.96
CA ASP A 22 -0.59 24.79 -13.88
C ASP A 22 0.17 26.02 -13.38
N ARG A 23 1.36 26.23 -13.93
CA ARG A 23 2.23 27.38 -13.60
C ARG A 23 1.61 28.73 -13.99
N THR A 24 0.57 28.75 -14.81
CA THR A 24 -0.14 29.98 -15.19
C THR A 24 -1.19 30.39 -14.16
N ARG A 25 -1.53 29.50 -13.22
CA ARG A 25 -2.56 29.72 -12.18
C ARG A 25 -1.93 29.65 -10.79
N PRO A 26 -1.17 30.69 -10.37
CA PRO A 26 -0.61 30.77 -9.03
C PRO A 26 -1.72 31.00 -8.00
N ILE A 27 -1.59 30.34 -6.85
CA ILE A 27 -2.49 30.47 -5.71
C ILE A 27 -1.68 30.67 -4.43
N GLU A 28 -2.32 31.27 -3.42
CA GLU A 28 -1.74 31.41 -2.08
C GLU A 28 -2.75 30.93 -1.05
N PHE A 29 -2.26 30.25 -0.01
CA PHE A 29 -3.06 29.79 1.11
C PHE A 29 -2.27 29.94 2.41
N ARG A 30 -2.95 29.78 3.55
CA ARG A 30 -2.35 29.84 4.87
C ARG A 30 -2.36 28.46 5.50
N ILE A 31 -1.27 28.13 6.19
CA ILE A 31 -1.25 27.00 7.12
C ILE A 31 -0.58 27.43 8.41
N GLN A 32 -1.25 27.23 9.55
CA GLN A 32 -0.79 27.72 10.85
C GLN A 32 -0.43 29.22 10.84
N GLY A 33 -1.18 30.00 10.07
CA GLY A 33 -0.94 31.44 9.87
C GLY A 33 0.27 31.80 8.99
N ARG A 34 1.01 30.81 8.47
CA ARG A 34 2.08 31.01 7.48
C ARG A 34 1.49 31.06 6.08
N MET A 35 1.78 32.12 5.33
CA MET A 35 1.44 32.21 3.91
C MET A 35 2.36 31.32 3.07
N VAL A 36 1.77 30.51 2.20
CA VAL A 36 2.41 29.53 1.31
C VAL A 36 1.94 29.79 -0.11
N SER A 37 2.87 29.80 -1.06
CA SER A 37 2.59 29.96 -2.47
C SER A 37 2.58 28.60 -3.17
N ALA A 38 1.60 28.38 -4.05
CA ALA A 38 1.40 27.14 -4.78
C ALA A 38 0.94 27.42 -6.22
N PHE A 39 0.85 26.37 -7.03
CA PHE A 39 0.15 26.40 -8.30
C PHE A 39 -1.09 25.51 -8.23
N GLU A 40 -2.08 25.77 -9.07
CA GLU A 40 -3.17 24.80 -9.23
C GLU A 40 -2.61 23.43 -9.64
N GLY A 41 -3.10 22.37 -8.99
CA GLY A 41 -2.56 21.01 -9.12
C GLY A 41 -1.61 20.61 -7.98
N ASP A 42 -1.01 21.55 -7.24
CA ASP A 42 -0.34 21.22 -5.99
C ASP A 42 -1.32 20.68 -4.95
N THR A 43 -0.86 19.77 -4.10
CA THR A 43 -1.48 19.46 -2.81
C THR A 43 -0.93 20.38 -1.73
N VAL A 44 -1.54 20.40 -0.54
CA VAL A 44 -1.00 21.19 0.58
C VAL A 44 0.42 20.75 0.89
N LEU A 45 0.71 19.44 0.93
CA LEU A 45 2.06 18.91 1.11
C LEU A 45 3.04 19.41 0.04
N THR A 46 2.71 19.26 -1.25
CA THR A 46 3.65 19.58 -2.34
C THR A 46 3.95 21.08 -2.39
N ALA A 47 2.97 21.94 -2.04
CA ALA A 47 3.18 23.38 -1.91
C ALA A 47 4.13 23.76 -0.76
N LEU A 48 4.07 23.04 0.36
CA LEU A 48 5.00 23.23 1.48
C LEU A 48 6.42 22.84 1.07
N LEU A 49 6.58 21.66 0.47
CA LEU A 49 7.85 21.19 -0.06
C LEU A 49 8.42 22.16 -1.10
N ALA A 50 7.59 22.70 -2.02
CA ALA A 50 7.94 23.76 -2.97
C ALA A 50 8.62 24.95 -2.31
N SER A 51 8.03 25.36 -1.19
CA SER A 51 8.39 26.55 -0.44
C SER A 51 9.61 26.31 0.47
N GLY A 52 10.22 25.13 0.39
CA GLY A 52 11.39 24.74 1.19
C GLY A 52 11.04 24.30 2.61
N ILE A 53 9.79 23.92 2.87
CA ILE A 53 9.36 23.37 4.14
C ILE A 53 9.43 21.85 4.05
N ASP A 54 10.52 21.30 4.55
CA ASP A 54 10.91 19.90 4.37
C ASP A 54 11.06 19.14 5.69
N THR A 55 10.67 19.77 6.80
CA THR A 55 10.82 19.19 8.15
C THR A 55 9.47 19.17 8.85
N ILE A 56 9.04 18.00 9.33
CA ILE A 56 7.81 17.84 10.14
C ILE A 56 8.00 18.49 11.51
N GLY A 57 9.13 18.17 12.15
CA GLY A 57 9.31 18.43 13.57
C GLY A 57 10.47 17.63 14.13
N THR A 58 10.41 17.31 15.42
CA THR A 58 11.43 16.51 16.11
C THR A 58 10.85 15.24 16.74
N HIS A 59 11.57 14.13 16.62
CA HIS A 59 11.34 12.86 17.32
C HIS A 59 12.65 12.44 18.00
N HIS A 60 12.62 12.16 19.30
CA HIS A 60 13.80 11.92 20.15
C HIS A 60 14.86 13.01 20.02
N GLY A 61 14.41 14.27 19.93
CA GLY A 61 15.28 15.45 19.73
C GLY A 61 15.88 15.58 18.32
N GLN A 62 15.59 14.64 17.40
CA GLN A 62 16.14 14.64 16.04
C GLN A 62 15.13 15.16 15.03
N PRO A 63 15.55 15.97 14.04
CA PRO A 63 14.64 16.50 13.02
C PRO A 63 14.17 15.39 12.07
N ILE A 64 12.89 15.40 11.73
CA ILE A 64 12.25 14.44 10.83
C ILE A 64 11.81 15.12 9.54
N GLY A 65 12.23 14.56 8.41
CA GLY A 65 11.89 15.00 7.07
C GLY A 65 10.41 14.84 6.78
N LEU A 66 9.85 15.79 6.05
CA LEU A 66 8.47 15.78 5.56
C LEU A 66 8.38 14.98 4.26
N CYS A 67 7.52 13.97 4.23
CA CYS A 67 7.27 13.07 3.10
C CYS A 67 5.79 12.67 3.04
N HIS A 68 5.36 12.01 1.97
CA HIS A 68 3.97 11.56 1.82
C HIS A 68 3.53 10.62 2.95
N GLY A 69 4.33 9.58 3.25
CA GLY A 69 3.98 8.57 4.28
C GLY A 69 3.94 9.07 5.73
N ALA A 70 4.36 10.31 6.00
CA ALA A 70 4.36 10.89 7.34
C ALA A 70 3.83 12.33 7.38
N ALA A 71 3.06 12.74 6.37
CA ALA A 71 2.43 14.05 6.33
C ALA A 71 1.36 14.16 7.45
N PRO A 72 1.41 15.18 8.33
CA PRO A 72 0.39 15.34 9.36
C PRO A 72 -0.99 15.63 8.76
N ALA A 73 -2.04 15.21 9.46
CA ALA A 73 -3.41 15.60 9.15
C ALA A 73 -3.62 17.11 9.34
N ILE A 74 -4.47 17.69 8.49
CA ILE A 74 -4.83 19.11 8.49
C ILE A 74 -6.35 19.29 8.55
N ALA A 75 -6.81 20.44 9.01
CA ALA A 75 -8.21 20.86 8.92
C ALA A 75 -8.26 22.35 8.60
N TYR A 76 -9.40 22.84 8.12
CA TYR A 76 -9.61 24.28 8.05
C TYR A 76 -9.55 24.89 9.45
N ALA A 77 -9.04 26.12 9.58
CA ALA A 77 -8.81 26.78 10.87
C ALA A 77 -10.08 26.84 11.75
N GLY A 78 -11.27 26.99 11.15
CA GLY A 78 -12.56 26.97 11.86
C GLY A 78 -13.03 25.58 12.32
N ALA A 79 -12.43 24.51 11.81
CA ALA A 79 -12.77 23.11 12.09
C ALA A 79 -11.69 22.37 12.91
N ALA A 80 -10.68 23.10 13.41
CA ALA A 80 -9.51 22.55 14.09
C ALA A 80 -9.83 21.61 15.28
N ALA A 81 -10.95 21.88 15.98
CA ALA A 81 -11.39 21.13 17.14
C ALA A 81 -12.27 19.92 16.79
N THR A 82 -12.48 19.63 15.50
CA THR A 82 -13.33 18.53 15.01
C THR A 82 -12.46 17.52 14.25
N PRO A 83 -11.90 16.50 14.93
CA PRO A 83 -11.03 15.50 14.30
C PRO A 83 -11.69 14.75 13.13
N GLU A 84 -13.01 14.63 13.12
CA GLU A 84 -13.78 14.00 12.03
C GLU A 84 -13.68 14.78 10.70
N LEU A 85 -13.36 16.08 10.76
CA LEU A 85 -13.14 16.94 9.60
C LEU A 85 -11.66 17.03 9.20
N ALA A 86 -10.82 16.18 9.78
CA ALA A 86 -9.42 16.08 9.42
C ALA A 86 -9.24 15.55 7.99
N LEU A 87 -8.23 16.10 7.32
CA LEU A 87 -7.90 15.78 5.95
C LEU A 87 -6.41 15.40 5.82
N PRO A 88 -6.07 14.46 4.93
CA PRO A 88 -4.70 14.10 4.57
C PRO A 88 -4.02 15.22 3.79
N MET A 89 -2.99 15.84 4.38
CA MET A 89 -2.29 16.97 3.77
C MET A 89 -1.66 16.65 2.41
N ASP A 90 -1.28 15.40 2.20
CA ASP A 90 -0.69 14.87 0.96
C ASP A 90 -1.71 14.68 -0.16
N ARG A 91 -3.00 14.44 0.14
CA ARG A 91 -4.06 14.25 -0.87
C ARG A 91 -4.98 15.45 -1.08
N VAL A 92 -4.96 16.43 -0.16
CA VAL A 92 -5.78 17.66 -0.26
C VAL A 92 -5.16 18.63 -1.26
N PRO A 93 -5.87 19.00 -2.34
CA PRO A 93 -5.42 20.05 -3.25
C PRO A 93 -5.25 21.38 -2.52
N ALA A 94 -4.19 22.12 -2.85
CA ALA A 94 -4.03 23.49 -2.40
C ALA A 94 -5.14 24.36 -3.02
N ARG A 95 -5.83 25.17 -2.20
CA ARG A 95 -6.90 26.07 -2.63
C ARG A 95 -6.56 27.51 -2.26
N GLY A 96 -6.70 28.42 -3.22
CA GLY A 96 -6.47 29.85 -3.00
C GLY A 96 -7.34 30.39 -1.86
N GLY A 97 -6.73 31.11 -0.93
CA GLY A 97 -7.41 31.72 0.22
C GLY A 97 -7.77 30.75 1.35
N ALA A 98 -7.50 29.44 1.21
CA ALA A 98 -7.73 28.49 2.30
C ALA A 98 -6.83 28.79 3.51
N ASP A 99 -7.34 28.52 4.71
CA ASP A 99 -6.58 28.62 5.96
C ASP A 99 -6.66 27.28 6.70
N TYR A 100 -5.53 26.59 6.76
CA TYR A 100 -5.40 25.28 7.36
C TYR A 100 -4.65 25.34 8.70
N VAL A 101 -4.89 24.35 9.55
CA VAL A 101 -4.15 24.08 10.77
C VAL A 101 -3.92 22.58 10.89
N PHE A 102 -2.95 22.16 11.69
CA PHE A 102 -2.72 20.74 11.94
C PHE A 102 -3.78 20.18 12.88
N VAL A 103 -4.26 18.97 12.57
CA VAL A 103 -5.13 18.19 13.46
C VAL A 103 -4.24 17.39 14.40
N ALA A 104 -3.72 18.06 15.41
CA ALA A 104 -3.11 17.45 16.58
C ALA A 104 -3.25 18.41 17.77
N PRO A 105 -3.70 17.95 18.94
CA PRO A 105 -3.75 18.79 20.14
C PRO A 105 -2.33 18.93 20.69
N GLY A 106 -1.83 20.17 20.82
CA GLY A 106 -0.54 20.44 21.44
C GLY A 106 -0.26 21.92 21.61
N LYS A 107 0.39 22.31 22.72
CA LYS A 107 0.74 23.70 23.05
C LYS A 107 1.35 24.38 21.81
N LYS A 108 0.73 25.49 21.39
CA LYS A 108 1.38 26.42 20.47
C LYS A 108 2.78 26.67 21.00
N SER A 109 3.81 26.41 20.19
CA SER A 109 5.13 26.93 20.48
C SER A 109 4.98 28.42 20.80
N GLY A 110 5.57 28.90 21.89
CA GLY A 110 5.39 30.27 22.34
C GLY A 110 5.72 31.26 21.22
N LEU A 111 5.20 32.49 21.30
CA LEU A 111 5.49 33.57 20.33
C LEU A 111 7.00 33.68 20.03
N ILE A 112 7.81 33.51 21.07
CA ILE A 112 9.27 33.49 21.01
C ILE A 112 9.78 32.32 20.17
N THR A 113 9.31 31.08 20.39
CA THR A 113 9.73 29.90 19.62
C THR A 113 9.36 30.03 18.13
N ARG A 114 8.24 30.69 17.79
CA ARG A 114 7.84 30.96 16.39
C ARG A 114 8.72 32.01 15.70
N LEU A 115 9.28 32.96 16.47
CA LEU A 115 10.24 33.94 15.96
C LEU A 115 11.60 33.31 15.64
N PHE A 116 11.94 32.18 16.28
CA PHE A 116 13.21 31.46 16.09
C PHE A 116 13.10 30.15 15.28
N GLN A 117 11.90 29.63 15.02
CA GLN A 117 11.70 28.50 14.11
C GLN A 117 11.94 28.97 12.66
N GLY A 118 13.17 28.75 12.18
CA GLY A 118 13.57 29.01 10.81
C GLY A 118 12.62 28.36 9.79
N GLY A 119 12.44 29.02 8.65
CA GLY A 119 11.37 28.78 7.67
C GLY A 119 11.30 27.41 6.97
N ARG A 120 11.90 26.34 7.49
CA ARG A 120 11.89 24.99 6.88
C ARG A 120 11.07 23.94 7.63
N THR A 121 10.62 24.23 8.87
CA THR A 121 9.93 23.24 9.72
C THR A 121 8.45 23.57 9.97
N LEU A 122 7.62 22.53 10.16
CA LEU A 122 6.26 22.64 10.69
C LEU A 122 6.24 22.75 12.23
N GLY A 123 7.35 22.43 12.90
CA GLY A 123 7.55 22.67 14.32
C GLY A 123 6.84 21.70 15.27
N LEU A 124 6.49 20.49 14.81
CA LEU A 124 5.83 19.48 15.63
C LEU A 124 6.79 18.75 16.59
N THR A 125 6.28 18.28 17.73
CA THR A 125 7.00 17.37 18.64
C THR A 125 6.32 16.01 18.62
N LEU A 126 7.05 14.99 18.16
CA LEU A 126 6.53 13.68 17.75
C LEU A 126 6.70 12.57 18.81
N ASP A 127 7.30 12.88 19.96
CA ASP A 127 7.58 11.91 21.05
C ASP A 127 6.37 11.49 21.89
N ASP A 128 5.21 12.11 21.70
CA ASP A 128 4.03 11.84 22.52
C ASP A 128 3.20 10.70 21.91
N HIS A 129 3.07 9.59 22.63
CA HIS A 129 2.36 8.39 22.19
C HIS A 129 0.87 8.61 21.87
N ASN A 130 0.25 9.69 22.37
CA ASN A 130 -1.13 10.07 21.97
C ASN A 130 -1.19 10.81 20.62
N ARG A 131 -0.06 10.99 19.92
CA ARG A 131 0.06 11.82 18.72
C ARG A 131 0.44 11.00 17.50
N SER A 132 -0.46 10.13 17.09
CA SER A 132 -0.30 9.43 15.82
C SER A 132 -0.37 10.42 14.65
N LEU A 133 0.58 10.33 13.71
CA LEU A 133 0.47 10.96 12.40
C LEU A 133 -0.59 10.27 11.53
N ALA A 134 -1.14 9.13 11.98
CA ALA A 134 -2.23 8.47 11.29
C ALA A 134 -3.48 9.35 11.25
N GLY A 135 -4.22 9.25 10.15
CA GLY A 135 -5.43 10.02 9.91
C GLY A 135 -6.55 9.67 10.89
N PRO A 136 -7.15 10.66 11.60
CA PRO A 136 -8.33 10.45 12.45
C PRO A 136 -9.52 9.81 11.72
N TRP A 137 -9.60 9.97 10.39
CA TRP A 137 -10.63 9.33 9.57
C TRP A 137 -10.62 7.80 9.64
N ARG A 138 -9.50 7.17 10.05
CA ARG A 138 -9.39 5.70 10.14
C ARG A 138 -10.31 5.09 11.20
N SER A 139 -10.77 5.87 12.17
CA SER A 139 -11.74 5.42 13.19
C SER A 139 -13.19 5.77 12.87
N LEU A 140 -13.46 6.44 11.74
CA LEU A 140 -14.82 6.84 11.38
C LEU A 140 -15.58 5.68 10.71
N VAL A 141 -16.89 5.69 10.90
CA VAL A 141 -17.81 4.78 10.21
C VAL A 141 -17.99 5.24 8.77
N GLY A 142 -18.01 4.28 7.84
CA GLY A 142 -18.23 4.56 6.43
C GLY A 142 -19.71 4.72 6.10
N ARG A 143 -20.02 5.65 5.20
CA ARG A 143 -21.32 5.68 4.52
C ARG A 143 -21.33 4.58 3.46
N THR A 144 -22.26 3.64 3.57
CA THR A 144 -22.42 2.56 2.59
C THR A 144 -22.88 3.10 1.23
N GLU A 145 -22.12 2.78 0.19
CA GLU A 145 -22.46 3.05 -1.21
C GLU A 145 -23.14 1.82 -1.84
N PRO A 146 -23.83 1.98 -2.99
CA PRO A 146 -24.36 0.83 -3.73
C PRO A 146 -23.25 -0.16 -4.11
N GLY A 147 -23.56 -1.46 -4.02
CA GLY A 147 -22.62 -2.51 -4.35
C GLY A 147 -22.29 -2.59 -5.84
N VAL A 148 -21.07 -3.05 -6.16
CA VAL A 148 -20.60 -3.30 -7.52
C VAL A 148 -20.15 -4.76 -7.71
N ASP A 149 -20.01 -5.20 -8.95
CA ASP A 149 -19.49 -6.54 -9.23
C ASP A 149 -17.99 -6.63 -8.90
N VAL A 150 -17.21 -5.62 -9.32
CA VAL A 150 -15.76 -5.59 -9.13
C VAL A 150 -15.31 -4.26 -8.55
N LEU A 151 -14.59 -4.32 -7.44
CA LEU A 151 -13.87 -3.18 -6.87
C LEU A 151 -12.37 -3.38 -7.07
N VAL A 152 -11.73 -2.43 -7.73
CA VAL A 152 -10.27 -2.43 -7.95
C VAL A 152 -9.63 -1.37 -7.10
N ILE A 153 -8.67 -1.76 -6.26
CA ILE A 153 -7.91 -0.87 -5.38
C ILE A 153 -6.52 -0.66 -5.99
N GLY A 154 -6.23 0.56 -6.42
CA GLY A 154 -4.98 0.98 -7.05
C GLY A 154 -5.16 1.28 -8.54
N GLY A 155 -4.87 2.52 -8.94
CA GLY A 155 -5.00 3.05 -10.30
C GLY A 155 -3.74 2.94 -11.15
N GLY A 156 -2.82 2.03 -10.80
CA GLY A 156 -1.66 1.69 -11.62
C GLY A 156 -2.01 0.86 -12.86
N VAL A 157 -1.01 0.49 -13.66
CA VAL A 157 -1.21 -0.30 -14.89
C VAL A 157 -1.93 -1.63 -14.64
N ALA A 158 -1.65 -2.30 -13.53
CA ALA A 158 -2.31 -3.54 -13.15
C ALA A 158 -3.80 -3.34 -12.84
N GLY A 159 -4.12 -2.34 -12.03
CA GLY A 159 -5.50 -2.04 -11.65
C GLY A 159 -6.34 -1.52 -12.82
N MET A 160 -5.78 -0.64 -13.66
CA MET A 160 -6.48 -0.22 -14.89
C MET A 160 -6.72 -1.39 -15.83
N SER A 161 -5.76 -2.31 -15.99
CA SER A 161 -5.93 -3.50 -16.82
C SER A 161 -6.99 -4.46 -16.25
N ALA A 162 -7.01 -4.64 -14.93
CA ALA A 162 -8.05 -5.41 -14.24
C ALA A 162 -9.44 -4.76 -14.42
N ALA A 163 -9.55 -3.44 -14.24
CA ALA A 163 -10.80 -2.71 -14.40
C ALA A 163 -11.34 -2.82 -15.83
N LEU A 164 -10.51 -2.63 -16.84
CA LEU A 164 -10.89 -2.80 -18.25
C LEU A 164 -11.31 -4.24 -18.55
N THR A 165 -10.59 -5.24 -18.01
CA THR A 165 -10.93 -6.66 -18.22
C THR A 165 -12.29 -7.00 -17.63
N ALA A 166 -12.56 -6.57 -16.41
CA ALA A 166 -13.86 -6.76 -15.75
C ALA A 166 -14.99 -6.06 -16.51
N ALA A 167 -14.76 -4.82 -16.91
CA ALA A 167 -15.77 -4.02 -17.60
C ALA A 167 -16.10 -4.56 -19.00
N ARG A 168 -15.09 -5.04 -19.75
CA ARG A 168 -15.26 -5.76 -21.02
C ARG A 168 -15.98 -7.10 -20.84
N ALA A 169 -15.92 -7.70 -19.66
CA ALA A 169 -16.69 -8.88 -19.30
C ALA A 169 -18.15 -8.57 -18.93
N GLY A 170 -18.58 -7.30 -19.02
CA GLY A 170 -19.94 -6.84 -18.75
C GLY A 170 -20.24 -6.54 -17.28
N LEU A 171 -19.20 -6.45 -16.43
CA LEU A 171 -19.34 -6.22 -14.99
C LEU A 171 -19.31 -4.73 -14.65
N SER A 172 -20.03 -4.35 -13.61
CA SER A 172 -19.91 -3.01 -13.00
C SER A 172 -18.61 -2.91 -12.20
N VAL A 173 -17.85 -1.83 -12.43
CA VAL A 173 -16.52 -1.66 -11.84
C VAL A 173 -16.41 -0.34 -11.11
N THR A 174 -15.88 -0.35 -9.89
CA THR A 174 -15.33 0.85 -9.24
C THR A 174 -13.81 0.73 -9.16
N LEU A 175 -13.08 1.73 -9.66
CA LEU A 175 -11.63 1.84 -9.55
C LEU A 175 -11.27 2.94 -8.54
N VAL A 176 -10.62 2.56 -7.44
CA VAL A 176 -10.21 3.45 -6.35
C VAL A 176 -8.73 3.74 -6.44
N GLU A 177 -8.36 5.03 -6.40
CA GLU A 177 -6.97 5.51 -6.42
C GLU A 177 -6.77 6.60 -5.36
N ALA A 178 -5.74 6.46 -4.53
CA ALA A 178 -5.42 7.39 -3.46
C ALA A 178 -4.92 8.73 -4.00
N SER A 179 -4.15 8.70 -5.07
CA SER A 179 -3.62 9.86 -5.80
C SER A 179 -4.73 10.67 -6.51
N PRO A 180 -4.48 11.96 -6.80
CA PRO A 180 -5.34 12.77 -7.68
C PRO A 180 -5.52 12.20 -9.10
N MET A 181 -4.59 11.34 -9.54
CA MET A 181 -4.50 10.82 -10.90
C MET A 181 -4.21 9.32 -10.94
N LEU A 182 -4.66 8.67 -12.01
CA LEU A 182 -4.28 7.30 -12.37
C LEU A 182 -2.87 7.23 -12.97
N GLY A 183 -2.30 6.03 -13.05
CA GLY A 183 -1.04 5.75 -13.75
C GLY A 183 0.01 5.03 -12.90
N GLY A 184 -0.11 5.09 -11.57
CA GLY A 184 0.83 4.45 -10.64
C GLY A 184 2.28 4.90 -10.82
N HIS A 185 3.22 3.99 -10.56
CA HIS A 185 4.65 4.30 -10.40
C HIS A 185 5.55 3.88 -11.59
N SER A 186 4.96 3.47 -12.72
CA SER A 186 5.69 2.85 -13.84
C SER A 186 6.77 3.73 -14.46
N GLY A 187 6.64 5.06 -14.38
CA GLY A 187 7.57 6.02 -14.99
C GLY A 187 9.01 5.92 -14.48
N LEU A 188 9.24 5.54 -13.21
CA LEU A 188 10.60 5.38 -12.66
C LEU A 188 11.31 4.16 -13.25
N PHE A 189 10.58 3.12 -13.63
CA PHE A 189 11.16 1.84 -14.06
C PHE A 189 11.54 1.81 -15.55
N GLY A 190 11.11 2.81 -16.33
CA GLY A 190 11.49 2.97 -17.74
C GLY A 190 10.85 1.95 -18.68
N THR A 191 11.43 1.82 -19.87
CA THR A 191 10.98 0.91 -20.93
C THR A 191 11.78 -0.39 -20.95
N GLN A 192 11.16 -1.47 -21.43
CA GLN A 192 11.89 -2.63 -21.96
C GLN A 192 12.00 -2.51 -23.49
N ASP A 193 12.84 -3.32 -24.13
CA ASP A 193 13.05 -3.19 -25.58
C ASP A 193 11.78 -3.54 -26.36
N GLY A 194 11.37 -2.67 -27.30
CA GLY A 194 10.17 -2.84 -28.12
C GLY A 194 8.86 -2.34 -27.50
N ASP A 195 8.91 -1.92 -26.24
CA ASP A 195 7.75 -1.45 -25.48
C ASP A 195 7.46 0.04 -25.71
N ALA A 196 6.17 0.43 -25.71
CA ALA A 196 5.78 1.85 -25.62
C ALA A 196 6.31 2.48 -24.33
N THR A 197 6.50 3.80 -24.28
CA THR A 197 6.93 4.45 -23.03
C THR A 197 5.92 4.22 -21.90
N PRO A 198 6.33 4.18 -20.62
CA PRO A 198 5.39 4.12 -19.49
C PRO A 198 4.29 5.18 -19.59
N GLU A 199 4.67 6.40 -19.97
CA GLU A 199 3.78 7.55 -20.09
C GLU A 199 2.75 7.37 -21.21
N ASP A 200 3.16 6.89 -22.39
CA ASP A 200 2.26 6.63 -23.51
C ASP A 200 1.27 5.51 -23.16
N HIS A 201 1.77 4.42 -22.57
CA HIS A 201 0.92 3.30 -22.18
C HIS A 201 -0.10 3.70 -21.09
N VAL A 202 0.34 4.46 -20.08
CA VAL A 202 -0.58 5.00 -19.06
C VAL A 202 -1.63 5.91 -19.72
N THR A 203 -1.23 6.77 -20.65
CA THR A 203 -2.16 7.65 -21.37
C THR A 203 -3.21 6.86 -22.15
N LEU A 204 -2.82 5.77 -22.80
CA LEU A 204 -3.74 4.87 -23.50
C LEU A 204 -4.73 4.22 -22.53
N LEU A 205 -4.25 3.63 -21.42
CA LEU A 205 -5.10 2.99 -20.42
C LEU A 205 -6.09 3.99 -19.79
N VAL A 206 -5.62 5.18 -19.42
CA VAL A 206 -6.48 6.24 -18.86
C VAL A 206 -7.55 6.68 -19.86
N THR A 207 -7.19 6.82 -21.14
CA THR A 207 -8.14 7.17 -22.20
C THR A 207 -9.22 6.10 -22.33
N GLU A 208 -8.84 4.82 -22.33
CA GLU A 208 -9.78 3.72 -22.43
C GLU A 208 -10.70 3.65 -21.20
N ILE A 209 -10.14 3.74 -19.98
CA ILE A 209 -10.91 3.77 -18.73
C ILE A 209 -11.96 4.87 -18.76
N LYS A 210 -11.59 6.10 -19.17
CA LYS A 210 -12.52 7.24 -19.25
C LYS A 210 -13.64 7.04 -20.27
N SER A 211 -13.40 6.24 -21.31
CA SER A 211 -14.39 5.95 -22.34
C SER A 211 -15.37 4.83 -21.98
N HIS A 212 -15.10 4.08 -20.91
CA HIS A 212 -15.86 2.88 -20.57
C HIS A 212 -16.95 3.16 -19.51
N ALA A 213 -18.21 3.20 -19.92
CA ALA A 213 -19.34 3.59 -19.06
C ALA A 213 -19.55 2.70 -17.82
N ALA A 214 -19.13 1.43 -17.85
CA ALA A 214 -19.22 0.52 -16.70
C ALA A 214 -18.17 0.76 -15.60
N ILE A 215 -17.20 1.66 -15.82
CA ILE A 215 -16.12 1.94 -14.87
C ILE A 215 -16.35 3.29 -14.20
N THR A 216 -16.56 3.26 -12.88
CA THR A 216 -16.57 4.46 -12.03
C THR A 216 -15.20 4.65 -11.41
N VAL A 217 -14.52 5.75 -11.74
CA VAL A 217 -13.22 6.09 -11.16
C VAL A 217 -13.41 6.99 -9.94
N ARG A 218 -12.75 6.65 -8.83
CA ARG A 218 -12.67 7.45 -7.61
C ARG A 218 -11.20 7.73 -7.28
N THR A 219 -10.70 8.88 -7.74
CA THR A 219 -9.38 9.41 -7.31
C THR A 219 -9.49 10.09 -5.94
N HIS A 220 -8.35 10.52 -5.38
CA HIS A 220 -8.26 11.07 -4.03
C HIS A 220 -8.88 10.17 -2.95
N SER A 221 -8.85 8.85 -3.17
CA SER A 221 -9.61 7.86 -2.40
C SER A 221 -8.69 6.74 -1.93
N GLU A 222 -8.37 6.73 -0.65
CA GLU A 222 -7.44 5.75 -0.04
C GLU A 222 -8.25 4.66 0.66
N ALA A 223 -8.11 3.42 0.20
CA ALA A 223 -8.60 2.26 0.92
C ALA A 223 -7.70 1.99 2.12
N PHE A 224 -8.27 1.89 3.32
CA PHE A 224 -7.50 1.71 4.55
C PHE A 224 -7.98 0.55 5.42
N ALA A 225 -9.12 -0.07 5.09
CA ALA A 225 -9.57 -1.29 5.72
C ALA A 225 -10.41 -2.14 4.75
N ILE A 226 -10.40 -3.45 4.95
CA ILE A 226 -11.08 -4.42 4.08
C ILE A 226 -11.51 -5.65 4.88
N VAL A 227 -12.67 -6.18 4.51
CA VAL A 227 -13.12 -7.54 4.82
C VAL A 227 -13.67 -8.16 3.52
N PRO A 228 -13.85 -9.49 3.44
CA PRO A 228 -14.51 -10.10 2.29
C PRO A 228 -15.86 -9.40 1.97
N GLY A 229 -15.98 -8.87 0.76
CA GLY A 229 -17.18 -8.20 0.28
C GLY A 229 -17.27 -6.70 0.55
N LEU A 230 -16.38 -6.09 1.34
CA LEU A 230 -16.46 -4.68 1.71
C LEU A 230 -15.08 -4.04 1.87
N VAL A 231 -14.87 -2.88 1.25
CA VAL A 231 -13.69 -2.04 1.47
C VAL A 231 -14.10 -0.68 2.02
N ARG A 232 -13.43 -0.23 3.08
CA ARG A 232 -13.60 1.11 3.65
C ARG A 232 -12.54 2.05 3.09
N VAL A 233 -13.00 3.19 2.58
CA VAL A 233 -12.20 4.17 1.84
C VAL A 233 -12.38 5.56 2.44
N HIS A 234 -11.29 6.31 2.59
CA HIS A 234 -11.35 7.75 2.85
C HIS A 234 -11.20 8.52 1.54
N GLN A 235 -12.28 9.16 1.09
CA GLN A 235 -12.35 9.96 -0.12
C GLN A 235 -12.30 11.45 0.19
N ILE A 236 -11.44 12.18 -0.53
CA ILE A 236 -11.45 13.64 -0.54
C ILE A 236 -12.41 14.12 -1.63
N ASP A 237 -13.40 14.88 -1.22
CA ASP A 237 -14.36 15.51 -2.12
C ASP A 237 -13.89 16.92 -2.49
N ILE A 238 -13.72 17.12 -3.80
CA ILE A 238 -13.22 18.36 -4.39
C ILE A 238 -14.25 19.03 -5.29
N SER A 239 -15.50 18.52 -5.35
CA SER A 239 -16.54 19.05 -6.24
C SER A 239 -17.15 20.37 -5.76
N GLY A 240 -17.05 20.66 -4.46
CA GLY A 240 -17.54 21.89 -3.83
C GLY A 240 -16.50 23.00 -3.78
N GLY A 241 -16.91 24.15 -3.22
CA GLY A 241 -16.00 25.28 -2.96
C GLY A 241 -15.00 25.01 -1.83
N LEU A 242 -15.38 24.21 -0.83
CA LEU A 242 -14.50 23.71 0.23
C LEU A 242 -14.17 22.23 -0.03
N VAL A 243 -12.92 21.86 0.26
CA VAL A 243 -12.49 20.46 0.20
C VAL A 243 -12.97 19.75 1.46
N THR A 244 -13.58 18.57 1.31
CA THR A 244 -14.07 17.80 2.47
C THR A 244 -13.59 16.37 2.41
N GLY A 245 -13.64 15.67 3.54
CA GLY A 245 -13.31 14.25 3.65
C GLY A 245 -14.58 13.47 3.95
N LYS A 246 -14.72 12.29 3.37
CA LYS A 246 -15.80 11.35 3.67
C LYS A 246 -15.25 9.93 3.72
N VAL A 247 -15.75 9.15 4.67
CA VAL A 247 -15.46 7.72 4.74
C VAL A 247 -16.61 6.98 4.09
N LEU A 248 -16.29 6.08 3.17
CA LEU A 248 -17.23 5.30 2.38
C LEU A 248 -16.98 3.82 2.62
N ASP A 249 -18.06 3.08 2.77
CA ASP A 249 -18.05 1.62 2.70
C ASP A 249 -18.50 1.23 1.31
N LEU A 250 -17.60 0.55 0.57
CA LEU A 250 -17.80 0.13 -0.82
C LEU A 250 -18.02 -1.39 -0.86
N PRO A 251 -19.27 -1.85 -0.96
CA PRO A 251 -19.57 -3.27 -1.11
C PRO A 251 -19.21 -3.75 -2.51
N ALA A 252 -18.62 -4.94 -2.62
CA ALA A 252 -18.29 -5.52 -3.92
C ALA A 252 -18.30 -7.05 -3.89
N ARG A 253 -18.74 -7.68 -4.99
CA ARG A 253 -18.69 -9.15 -5.12
C ARG A 253 -17.25 -9.66 -5.22
N TYR A 254 -16.42 -8.97 -5.98
CA TYR A 254 -15.02 -9.29 -6.20
C TYR A 254 -14.14 -8.06 -5.92
N ILE A 255 -13.00 -8.26 -5.26
CA ILE A 255 -12.05 -7.19 -4.94
C ILE A 255 -10.68 -7.53 -5.54
N ILE A 256 -10.12 -6.61 -6.30
CA ILE A 256 -8.74 -6.68 -6.81
C ILE A 256 -7.87 -5.73 -6.03
N LEU A 257 -6.83 -6.26 -5.38
CA LEU A 257 -5.80 -5.51 -4.71
C LEU A 257 -4.62 -5.30 -5.67
N ALA A 258 -4.56 -4.13 -6.30
CA ALA A 258 -3.51 -3.68 -7.20
C ALA A 258 -2.69 -2.52 -6.57
N THR A 259 -2.43 -2.64 -5.27
CA THR A 259 -1.80 -1.62 -4.40
C THR A 259 -0.32 -1.36 -4.70
N GLY A 260 0.32 -2.22 -5.50
CA GLY A 260 1.71 -2.05 -5.91
C GLY A 260 2.73 -2.49 -4.85
N SER A 261 3.83 -1.76 -4.75
CA SER A 261 4.91 -2.04 -3.80
C SER A 261 5.42 -0.77 -3.17
N ILE A 262 5.89 -0.88 -1.94
CA ILE A 262 6.45 0.20 -1.15
C ILE A 262 7.97 0.16 -1.33
N GLU A 263 8.57 1.31 -1.64
CA GLU A 263 10.02 1.46 -1.60
C GLU A 263 10.49 1.37 -0.15
N ARG A 264 11.41 0.46 0.13
CA ARG A 264 11.94 0.30 1.48
C ARG A 264 12.96 1.39 1.76
N LEU A 265 12.87 1.94 2.96
CA LEU A 265 13.87 2.84 3.52
C LEU A 265 14.99 2.02 4.18
N PRO A 266 16.23 2.06 3.65
CA PRO A 266 17.38 1.45 4.30
C PRO A 266 17.51 1.86 5.77
N VAL A 267 17.73 0.87 6.65
CA VAL A 267 17.81 1.12 8.10
C VAL A 267 19.23 1.55 8.47
N ILE A 268 19.41 2.87 8.57
CA ILE A 268 20.68 3.52 8.83
C ILE A 268 20.42 4.66 9.83
N PRO A 269 21.29 4.88 10.84
CA PRO A 269 21.19 6.03 11.74
C PRO A 269 21.02 7.36 10.98
N GLY A 270 19.91 8.07 11.24
CA GLY A 270 19.58 9.34 10.59
C GLY A 270 18.85 9.23 9.24
N ASN A 271 18.35 8.05 8.85
CA ASN A 271 17.62 7.80 7.60
C ASN A 271 16.29 8.57 7.43
N ARG A 272 15.86 9.33 8.45
CA ARG A 272 14.67 10.21 8.41
C ARG A 272 14.99 11.70 8.49
N ARG A 273 16.26 12.10 8.37
CA ARG A 273 16.63 13.52 8.40
C ARG A 273 16.03 14.30 7.21
N PRO A 274 15.70 15.59 7.37
CA PRO A 274 15.32 16.46 6.25
C PRO A 274 16.37 16.43 5.14
N GLY A 275 15.93 16.18 3.91
CA GLY A 275 16.80 15.98 2.75
C GLY A 275 17.05 14.52 2.38
N VAL A 276 16.75 13.55 3.26
CA VAL A 276 16.75 12.11 2.91
C VAL A 276 15.40 11.74 2.31
N ILE A 277 15.40 11.06 1.15
CA ILE A 277 14.19 10.68 0.42
C ILE A 277 14.40 9.40 -0.40
N GLY A 278 13.33 8.63 -0.62
CA GLY A 278 13.34 7.46 -1.52
C GLY A 278 13.47 7.86 -3.00
N ALA A 279 13.93 6.95 -3.86
CA ALA A 279 14.05 7.20 -5.29
C ALA A 279 12.69 7.37 -5.97
N GLN A 280 11.67 6.59 -5.55
CA GLN A 280 10.31 6.70 -6.09
C GLN A 280 9.70 8.06 -5.79
N GLU A 281 9.71 8.46 -4.52
CA GLU A 281 9.12 9.72 -4.10
C GLU A 281 9.87 10.93 -4.70
N ALA A 282 11.20 10.87 -4.78
CA ALA A 282 11.99 11.92 -5.42
C ALA A 282 11.66 12.07 -6.91
N TYR A 283 11.53 10.94 -7.63
CA TYR A 283 11.12 10.95 -9.03
C TYR A 283 9.72 11.55 -9.21
N GLU A 284 8.75 11.15 -8.39
CA GLU A 284 7.37 11.64 -8.48
C GLU A 284 7.23 13.11 -8.15
N LEU A 285 7.89 13.57 -7.08
CA LEU A 285 7.92 14.98 -6.74
C LEU A 285 8.48 15.83 -7.88
N ALA A 286 9.58 15.37 -8.51
CA ALA A 286 10.19 16.07 -9.63
C ALA A 286 9.33 16.00 -10.91
N GLN A 287 8.85 14.83 -11.29
CA GLN A 287 8.08 14.62 -12.52
C GLN A 287 6.70 15.29 -12.44
N ARG A 288 5.96 15.07 -11.36
CA ARG A 288 4.55 15.51 -11.24
C ARG A 288 4.43 16.94 -10.77
N TYR A 289 5.26 17.36 -9.82
CA TYR A 289 5.14 18.68 -9.18
C TYR A 289 6.34 19.61 -9.42
N GLY A 290 7.39 19.14 -10.09
CA GLY A 290 8.59 19.92 -10.34
C GLY A 290 9.32 20.25 -9.05
N ILE A 291 9.31 19.38 -8.05
CA ILE A 291 9.89 19.64 -6.73
C ILE A 291 11.24 18.94 -6.60
N TRP A 292 12.28 19.72 -6.35
CA TRP A 292 13.58 19.24 -5.91
C TRP A 292 14.25 20.26 -4.97
N SER A 293 14.65 19.83 -3.78
CA SER A 293 15.34 20.69 -2.81
C SER A 293 16.86 20.53 -2.92
N GLY A 294 17.57 21.65 -2.92
CA GLY A 294 19.03 21.66 -2.98
C GLY A 294 19.59 21.52 -4.39
N HIS A 295 20.91 21.64 -4.50
CA HIS A 295 21.65 21.63 -5.77
C HIS A 295 22.67 20.50 -5.85
N SER A 296 22.92 19.80 -4.74
CA SER A 296 23.82 18.66 -4.66
C SER A 296 23.11 17.41 -4.13
N VAL A 297 23.40 16.26 -4.71
CA VAL A 297 22.78 14.98 -4.35
C VAL A 297 23.79 13.84 -4.31
N MET A 298 23.60 12.93 -3.38
CA MET A 298 24.20 11.59 -3.39
C MET A 298 23.10 10.55 -3.55
N VAL A 299 23.39 9.46 -4.27
CA VAL A 299 22.49 8.30 -4.35
C VAL A 299 23.12 7.13 -3.60
N ALA A 300 22.41 6.56 -2.64
CA ALA A 300 22.77 5.33 -1.95
C ALA A 300 21.68 4.29 -2.18
N THR A 301 22.04 3.17 -2.80
CA THR A 301 21.05 2.20 -3.28
C THR A 301 21.49 0.75 -3.10
N SER A 302 20.53 -0.16 -3.14
CA SER A 302 20.75 -1.57 -3.45
C SER A 302 19.73 -2.06 -4.48
N ALA A 303 19.26 -1.14 -5.32
CA ALA A 303 18.21 -1.36 -6.30
C ALA A 303 18.53 -0.67 -7.64
N ASN A 304 18.20 -1.33 -8.75
CA ASN A 304 18.53 -0.82 -10.09
C ASN A 304 17.81 0.49 -10.47
N PRO A 305 16.53 0.72 -10.11
CA PRO A 305 15.83 1.95 -10.51
C PRO A 305 16.44 3.26 -10.00
N ALA A 306 17.21 3.24 -8.90
CA ALA A 306 17.87 4.43 -8.38
C ALA A 306 18.97 4.97 -9.33
N TYR A 307 19.66 4.09 -10.06
CA TYR A 307 20.57 4.49 -11.13
C TYR A 307 19.84 5.18 -12.27
N ARG A 308 18.64 4.70 -12.62
CA ARG A 308 17.84 5.38 -13.64
C ARG A 308 17.49 6.79 -13.20
N LEU A 309 17.07 7.00 -11.95
CA LEU A 309 16.85 8.35 -11.43
C LEU A 309 18.12 9.21 -11.56
N ALA A 310 19.29 8.68 -11.20
CA ALA A 310 20.57 9.39 -11.36
C ALA A 310 20.81 9.84 -12.82
N THR A 311 20.54 8.98 -13.81
CA THR A 311 20.66 9.35 -15.23
C THR A 311 19.66 10.42 -15.66
N LEU A 312 18.44 10.41 -15.13
CA LEU A 312 17.44 11.46 -15.41
C LEU A 312 17.86 12.82 -14.85
N LEU A 313 18.63 12.84 -13.76
CA LEU A 313 19.13 14.06 -13.12
C LEU A 313 20.32 14.68 -13.87
N ALA A 314 21.03 13.93 -14.71
CA ALA A 314 22.25 14.37 -15.38
C ALA A 314 22.12 15.71 -16.11
N GLU A 315 20.96 15.95 -16.74
CA GLU A 315 20.69 17.11 -17.58
C GLU A 315 19.88 18.21 -16.86
N THR A 316 19.67 18.08 -15.55
CA THR A 316 18.85 19.01 -14.75
C THR A 316 19.66 20.15 -14.12
N GLY A 317 20.99 20.05 -14.14
CA GLY A 317 21.90 20.97 -13.44
C GLY A 317 22.08 20.67 -11.94
N ILE A 318 21.46 19.62 -11.42
CA ILE A 318 21.70 19.11 -10.07
C ILE A 318 23.03 18.36 -10.05
N ALA A 319 23.94 18.72 -9.15
CA ALA A 319 25.24 18.10 -9.01
C ALA A 319 25.13 16.75 -8.28
N LEU A 320 25.28 15.65 -9.02
CA LEU A 320 25.41 14.31 -8.46
C LEU A 320 26.86 14.07 -8.01
N ASP A 321 27.11 13.94 -6.70
CA ASP A 321 28.46 13.69 -6.16
C ASP A 321 28.94 12.28 -6.48
N ARG A 322 28.14 11.27 -6.11
CA ARG A 322 28.42 9.85 -6.36
C ARG A 322 27.17 8.97 -6.20
N ILE A 323 27.28 7.74 -6.69
CA ILE A 323 26.34 6.65 -6.43
C ILE A 323 27.07 5.56 -5.64
N THR A 324 26.56 5.22 -4.46
CA THR A 324 27.02 4.06 -3.69
C THR A 324 26.03 2.92 -3.82
N ASP A 325 26.53 1.71 -4.04
CA ASP A 325 25.72 0.49 -4.13
C ASP A 325 26.11 -0.47 -3.03
N GLY A 326 25.13 -0.94 -2.25
CA GLY A 326 25.38 -1.95 -1.23
C GLY A 326 25.73 -3.33 -1.79
N ARG A 327 25.56 -3.55 -3.09
CA ARG A 327 25.90 -4.81 -3.78
C ARG A 327 27.32 -4.74 -4.32
N ASP A 328 28.14 -5.74 -4.00
CA ASP A 328 29.57 -5.78 -4.36
C ASP A 328 29.83 -5.84 -5.87
N GLN A 329 29.05 -6.65 -6.58
CA GLN A 329 29.17 -6.86 -8.03
C GLN A 329 27.83 -6.60 -8.72
N ALA A 330 27.34 -5.36 -8.57
CA ALA A 330 26.12 -4.93 -9.23
C ALA A 330 26.33 -4.81 -10.75
N SER A 331 25.38 -5.34 -11.51
CA SER A 331 25.28 -5.21 -12.96
C SER A 331 23.85 -4.82 -13.32
N SER A 332 23.70 -3.86 -14.23
CA SER A 332 22.42 -3.53 -14.87
C SER A 332 22.69 -2.58 -16.03
N ARG A 333 21.75 -2.49 -16.98
CA ARG A 333 21.82 -1.49 -18.04
C ARG A 333 21.91 -0.06 -17.51
N TYR A 334 21.28 0.24 -16.37
CA TYR A 334 21.32 1.58 -15.76
C TYR A 334 22.71 1.91 -15.19
N ILE A 335 23.43 0.90 -14.69
CA ILE A 335 24.83 1.04 -14.27
C ILE A 335 25.71 1.35 -15.48
N GLU A 336 25.52 0.65 -16.61
CA GLU A 336 26.28 0.93 -17.84
C GLU A 336 26.00 2.35 -18.37
N PHE A 337 24.75 2.81 -18.35
CA PHE A 337 24.43 4.21 -18.68
C PHE A 337 25.11 5.19 -17.71
N SER A 338 25.10 4.89 -16.40
CA SER A 338 25.74 5.73 -15.39
C SER A 338 27.26 5.86 -15.61
N LYS A 339 27.92 4.78 -16.03
CA LYS A 339 29.34 4.82 -16.45
C LYS A 339 29.54 5.71 -17.67
N ALA A 340 28.66 5.60 -18.67
CA ALA A 340 28.71 6.43 -19.88
C ALA A 340 28.51 7.93 -19.58
N TYR A 341 27.68 8.28 -18.60
CA TYR A 341 27.52 9.64 -18.09
C TYR A 341 28.71 10.12 -17.23
N GLY A 342 29.66 9.24 -16.89
CA GLY A 342 30.85 9.58 -16.10
C GLY A 342 30.58 9.73 -14.60
N PHE A 343 29.51 9.12 -14.07
CA PHE A 343 29.22 9.17 -12.65
C PHE A 343 30.25 8.40 -11.82
N ARG A 344 30.55 8.92 -10.63
CA ARG A 344 31.42 8.22 -9.66
C ARG A 344 30.63 7.12 -8.98
N LEU A 345 31.01 5.87 -9.22
CA LEU A 345 30.33 4.69 -8.69
C LEU A 345 31.19 4.01 -7.61
N PHE A 346 30.56 3.64 -6.50
CA PHE A 346 31.20 2.99 -5.36
C PHE A 346 30.41 1.72 -5.00
N PRO A 347 30.66 0.60 -5.68
CA PRO A 347 30.04 -0.69 -5.34
C PRO A 347 30.53 -1.20 -3.99
N GLY A 348 29.75 -2.09 -3.36
CA GLY A 348 30.01 -2.63 -2.02
C GLY A 348 30.09 -1.56 -0.92
N THR A 349 29.54 -0.37 -1.13
CA THR A 349 29.62 0.75 -0.18
C THR A 349 28.23 1.19 0.24
N VAL A 350 28.02 1.28 1.56
CA VAL A 350 26.77 1.75 2.15
C VAL A 350 27.03 2.92 3.10
N PRO A 351 26.04 3.81 3.32
CA PRO A 351 26.11 4.79 4.41
C PRO A 351 26.13 4.10 5.78
N LYS A 352 26.98 4.59 6.70
CA LYS A 352 27.02 4.18 8.11
C LYS A 352 26.16 5.07 9.00
N SER A 353 26.20 6.38 8.75
CA SER A 353 25.44 7.36 9.50
C SER A 353 25.12 8.57 8.64
N ILE A 354 23.98 9.18 8.94
CA ILE A 354 23.51 10.41 8.30
C ILE A 354 23.29 11.45 9.40
N ALA A 355 24.02 12.55 9.30
CA ALA A 355 23.92 13.70 10.18
C ALA A 355 23.53 14.95 9.39
N THR A 356 23.30 16.05 10.09
CA THR A 356 23.17 17.39 9.49
C THR A 356 24.32 18.25 10.00
N ALA A 357 25.09 18.84 9.11
CA ALA A 357 26.18 19.75 9.43
C ALA A 357 26.14 20.95 8.47
N ASP A 358 26.25 22.17 9.02
CA ASP A 358 26.20 23.44 8.29
C ASP A 358 25.04 23.55 7.27
N GLY A 359 23.86 23.04 7.63
CA GLY A 359 22.67 23.09 6.78
C GLY A 359 22.61 22.06 5.65
N GLN A 360 23.58 21.15 5.55
CA GLN A 360 23.63 20.05 4.59
C GLN A 360 23.60 18.70 5.30
N LEU A 361 23.27 17.64 4.57
CA LEU A 361 23.48 16.27 5.03
C LEU A 361 24.97 15.96 5.03
N ALA A 362 25.45 15.35 6.11
CA ALA A 362 26.77 14.77 6.22
C ALA A 362 26.62 13.25 6.32
N ILE A 363 27.18 12.52 5.36
CA ILE A 363 27.03 11.08 5.21
C ILE A 363 28.39 10.43 5.42
N ASP A 364 28.50 9.63 6.49
CA ASP A 364 29.66 8.78 6.72
C ASP A 364 29.47 7.48 5.96
N LEU A 365 30.49 7.06 5.22
CA LEU A 365 30.44 5.85 4.40
C LEU A 365 31.15 4.69 5.08
N ALA A 366 30.75 3.47 4.74
CA ALA A 366 31.44 2.27 5.20
C ALA A 366 32.91 2.27 4.77
N HIS A 367 33.15 2.73 3.54
CA HIS A 367 34.45 2.87 2.91
C HIS A 367 34.52 4.20 2.15
N GLY A 368 35.68 4.85 2.15
CA GLY A 368 35.91 6.14 1.50
C GLY A 368 35.57 7.35 2.38
N ASP A 369 35.73 8.53 1.79
CA ASP A 369 35.54 9.80 2.50
C ASP A 369 34.06 10.12 2.74
N ALA A 370 33.79 10.80 3.85
CA ALA A 370 32.48 11.35 4.15
C ALA A 370 32.02 12.34 3.07
N VAL A 371 30.72 12.39 2.83
CA VAL A 371 30.11 13.19 1.75
C VAL A 371 29.20 14.26 2.36
N ARG A 372 29.22 15.47 1.79
CA ARG A 372 28.31 16.56 2.15
C ARG A 372 27.47 16.96 0.95
N VAL A 373 26.16 16.85 1.08
CA VAL A 373 25.19 17.15 0.01
C VAL A 373 23.90 17.73 0.59
N ASP A 374 23.11 18.41 -0.23
CA ASP A 374 21.82 18.94 0.19
C ASP A 374 20.75 17.84 0.31
N ARG A 375 20.90 16.77 -0.48
CA ARG A 375 19.93 15.68 -0.56
C ARG A 375 20.61 14.31 -0.69
N LEU A 376 20.00 13.32 -0.06
CA LEU A 376 20.38 11.91 -0.18
C LEU A 376 19.18 11.12 -0.73
N ILE A 377 19.36 10.50 -1.90
CA ILE A 377 18.44 9.47 -2.37
C ILE A 377 18.84 8.15 -1.70
N LEU A 378 17.92 7.54 -0.98
CA LEU A 378 18.17 6.32 -0.21
C LEU A 378 17.15 5.24 -0.61
N SER A 379 17.60 4.20 -1.32
CA SER A 379 16.70 3.21 -1.95
C SER A 379 17.08 1.77 -1.60
N GLY A 380 16.21 1.08 -0.85
CA GLY A 380 16.44 -0.27 -0.30
C GLY A 380 15.67 -1.40 -0.99
N GLY A 381 15.27 -1.20 -2.25
CA GLY A 381 14.41 -2.14 -2.98
C GLY A 381 12.95 -2.07 -2.57
N TRP A 382 12.18 -3.12 -2.86
CA TRP A 382 10.73 -3.08 -2.88
C TRP A 382 10.08 -4.14 -2.01
N GLN A 383 9.03 -3.76 -1.28
CA GLN A 383 8.15 -4.65 -0.53
C GLN A 383 6.75 -4.59 -1.15
N PRO A 384 6.19 -5.69 -1.71
CA PRO A 384 4.79 -5.78 -2.08
C PRO A 384 3.89 -5.22 -0.98
N ASP A 385 2.95 -4.34 -1.32
CA ASP A 385 2.03 -3.79 -0.33
C ASP A 385 0.91 -4.79 -0.05
N LEU A 386 1.15 -5.63 0.96
CA LEU A 386 0.20 -6.65 1.43
C LEU A 386 -0.65 -6.15 2.60
N THR A 387 -0.71 -4.85 2.85
CA THR A 387 -1.45 -4.29 4.00
C THR A 387 -2.92 -4.68 3.98
N LEU A 388 -3.60 -4.39 2.87
CA LEU A 388 -5.01 -4.78 2.70
C LEU A 388 -5.19 -6.31 2.54
N TRP A 389 -4.20 -6.99 1.95
CA TRP A 389 -4.22 -8.45 1.85
C TRP A 389 -4.26 -9.12 3.22
N HIS A 390 -3.41 -8.67 4.15
CA HIS A 390 -3.39 -9.18 5.53
C HIS A 390 -4.66 -8.82 6.31
N MET A 391 -5.18 -7.59 6.15
CA MET A 391 -6.48 -7.20 6.73
C MET A 391 -7.63 -8.11 6.25
N ALA A 392 -7.59 -8.56 4.99
CA ALA A 392 -8.57 -9.47 4.42
C ALA A 392 -8.41 -10.94 4.86
N GLY A 393 -7.45 -11.26 5.73
CA GLY A 393 -7.14 -12.63 6.16
C GLY A 393 -6.14 -13.36 5.25
N GLY A 394 -5.55 -12.67 4.28
CA GLY A 394 -4.51 -13.19 3.42
C GLY A 394 -3.22 -13.54 4.16
N GLN A 395 -2.51 -14.54 3.66
CA GLN A 395 -1.25 -15.00 4.26
C GLN A 395 -0.03 -14.54 3.46
N SER A 396 1.12 -14.43 4.11
CA SER A 396 2.39 -14.15 3.43
C SER A 396 3.49 -15.01 4.04
N ARG A 397 4.61 -15.12 3.30
CA ARG A 397 5.84 -15.72 3.81
C ARG A 397 7.03 -14.87 3.43
N TRP A 398 8.09 -14.98 4.20
CA TRP A 398 9.38 -14.42 3.82
C TRP A 398 9.98 -15.22 2.66
N ASN A 399 10.38 -14.53 1.59
CA ASN A 399 11.20 -15.07 0.52
C ASN A 399 12.65 -14.63 0.74
N ALA A 400 13.52 -15.55 1.17
CA ALA A 400 14.91 -15.26 1.46
C ALA A 400 15.74 -14.87 0.22
N ASN A 401 15.35 -15.32 -0.98
CA ASN A 401 16.07 -14.99 -2.22
C ASN A 401 15.76 -13.55 -2.68
N ALA A 402 14.49 -13.15 -2.55
CA ALA A 402 14.03 -11.81 -2.89
C ALA A 402 14.08 -10.82 -1.71
N GLU A 403 14.45 -11.32 -0.53
CA GLU A 403 14.54 -10.59 0.74
C GLU A 403 13.30 -9.76 1.07
N ARG A 404 12.10 -10.31 0.88
CA ARG A 404 10.83 -9.59 1.10
C ARG A 404 9.70 -10.55 1.50
N LEU A 405 8.62 -9.99 2.05
CA LEU A 405 7.37 -10.73 2.23
C LEU A 405 6.64 -10.86 0.89
N GLU A 406 6.18 -12.08 0.59
CA GLU A 406 5.38 -12.40 -0.60
C GLU A 406 4.05 -13.05 -0.20
N PRO A 407 2.96 -12.76 -0.92
CA PRO A 407 1.66 -13.35 -0.63
C PRO A 407 1.66 -14.85 -0.91
N ILE A 408 0.89 -15.60 -0.12
CA ILE A 408 0.64 -17.04 -0.35
C ILE A 408 -0.83 -17.35 -0.16
N GLY A 409 -1.29 -18.43 -0.80
CA GLY A 409 -2.68 -18.85 -0.77
C GLY A 409 -3.58 -17.99 -1.67
N THR A 410 -4.88 -18.22 -1.55
CA THR A 410 -5.94 -17.56 -2.33
C THR A 410 -7.08 -17.19 -1.41
N LEU A 411 -7.85 -16.16 -1.77
CA LEU A 411 -9.11 -15.81 -1.14
C LEU A 411 -10.22 -15.91 -2.19
N ASP A 412 -11.40 -16.39 -1.80
CA ASP A 412 -12.48 -16.72 -2.75
C ASP A 412 -12.96 -15.53 -3.58
N THR A 413 -12.98 -14.33 -2.97
CA THR A 413 -13.52 -13.12 -3.58
C THR A 413 -12.49 -12.00 -3.71
N ILE A 414 -11.23 -12.24 -3.34
CA ILE A 414 -10.17 -11.23 -3.32
C ILE A 414 -8.93 -11.77 -4.02
N ALA A 415 -8.41 -11.02 -5.00
CA ALA A 415 -7.19 -11.38 -5.70
C ALA A 415 -6.18 -10.22 -5.72
N LEU A 416 -4.89 -10.56 -5.73
CA LEU A 416 -3.79 -9.60 -5.91
C LEU A 416 -3.46 -9.45 -7.40
N ALA A 417 -3.04 -8.25 -7.79
CA ALA A 417 -2.52 -7.96 -9.13
C ALA A 417 -1.33 -6.99 -9.08
N GLY A 418 -0.52 -6.98 -10.13
CA GLY A 418 0.63 -6.09 -10.20
C GLY A 418 1.76 -6.47 -9.26
N ALA A 419 2.54 -5.45 -8.87
CA ALA A 419 3.65 -5.63 -7.94
C ALA A 419 3.22 -6.08 -6.53
N ALA A 420 1.95 -5.86 -6.15
CA ALA A 420 1.40 -6.43 -4.91
C ALA A 420 1.30 -7.97 -4.98
N ALA A 421 1.10 -8.53 -6.17
CA ALA A 421 1.15 -9.97 -6.42
C ALA A 421 2.56 -10.51 -6.65
N GLY A 422 3.60 -9.64 -6.60
CA GLY A 422 5.01 -10.02 -6.79
C GLY A 422 5.55 -9.86 -8.22
N TYR A 423 4.75 -9.39 -9.18
CA TYR A 423 5.21 -9.17 -10.55
C TYR A 423 5.98 -7.86 -10.70
N LEU A 424 7.14 -7.90 -11.34
CA LEU A 424 8.10 -6.78 -11.31
C LEU A 424 8.06 -5.93 -12.57
N THR A 425 7.79 -6.52 -13.73
CA THR A 425 7.75 -5.77 -14.99
C THR A 425 6.40 -5.12 -15.20
N ARG A 426 6.37 -4.07 -16.04
CA ARG A 426 5.11 -3.43 -16.45
C ARG A 426 4.19 -4.42 -17.17
N GLN A 427 4.75 -5.29 -18.02
CA GLN A 427 4.01 -6.32 -18.74
C GLN A 427 3.41 -7.37 -17.79
N GLY A 428 4.21 -7.86 -16.84
CA GLY A 428 3.73 -8.75 -15.77
C GLY A 428 2.64 -8.09 -14.92
N CYS A 429 2.78 -6.81 -14.62
CA CYS A 429 1.74 -6.07 -13.91
C CYS A 429 0.43 -5.97 -14.68
N VAL A 430 0.49 -5.72 -15.99
CA VAL A 430 -0.70 -5.63 -16.87
C VAL A 430 -1.37 -6.99 -16.99
N THR A 431 -0.61 -8.03 -17.34
CA THR A 431 -1.15 -9.38 -17.56
C THR A 431 -1.65 -10.03 -16.27
N SER A 432 -1.05 -9.72 -15.12
CA SER A 432 -1.59 -10.15 -13.82
C SER A 432 -2.92 -9.51 -13.46
N GLY A 433 -3.17 -8.25 -13.83
CA GLY A 433 -4.49 -7.63 -13.69
C GLY A 433 -5.57 -8.37 -14.47
N VAL A 434 -5.25 -8.80 -15.70
CA VAL A 434 -6.14 -9.62 -16.53
C VAL A 434 -6.36 -11.00 -15.90
N ALA A 435 -5.28 -11.65 -15.47
CA ALA A 435 -5.32 -12.98 -14.88
C ALA A 435 -6.12 -13.02 -13.56
N ALA A 436 -5.99 -11.99 -12.72
CA ALA A 436 -6.72 -11.89 -11.45
C ALA A 436 -8.24 -11.85 -11.66
N ILE A 437 -8.72 -11.10 -12.67
CA ILE A 437 -10.15 -11.10 -13.03
C ILE A 437 -10.59 -12.46 -13.55
N ASN A 438 -9.85 -13.06 -14.47
CA ASN A 438 -10.21 -14.37 -15.01
C ASN A 438 -10.27 -15.44 -13.91
N HIS A 439 -9.33 -15.41 -12.95
CA HIS A 439 -9.33 -16.30 -11.81
C HIS A 439 -10.61 -16.17 -10.97
N LEU A 440 -10.98 -14.95 -10.57
CA LEU A 440 -12.19 -14.72 -9.76
C LEU A 440 -13.49 -15.08 -10.51
N LEU A 441 -13.48 -15.02 -11.83
CA LEU A 441 -14.60 -15.43 -12.68
C LEU A 441 -14.59 -16.93 -13.04
N GLY A 442 -13.62 -17.72 -12.55
CA GLY A 442 -13.48 -19.14 -12.89
C GLY A 442 -13.17 -19.41 -14.37
N ARG A 443 -12.57 -18.44 -15.07
CA ARG A 443 -12.22 -18.54 -16.49
C ARG A 443 -10.76 -18.95 -16.66
N ALA A 444 -10.49 -19.79 -17.66
CA ALA A 444 -9.12 -20.03 -18.11
C ALA A 444 -8.57 -18.76 -18.76
N GLY A 445 -7.42 -18.28 -18.26
CA GLY A 445 -6.70 -17.13 -18.81
C GLY A 445 -5.31 -17.53 -19.32
N PRO A 446 -4.64 -16.67 -20.12
CA PRO A 446 -3.34 -16.98 -20.74
C PRO A 446 -2.15 -17.09 -19.76
N GLY A 447 -2.38 -17.07 -18.44
CA GLY A 447 -1.33 -16.94 -17.44
C GLY A 447 -0.79 -15.51 -17.33
N VAL A 448 0.24 -15.32 -16.52
CA VAL A 448 0.94 -14.04 -16.37
C VAL A 448 2.30 -14.16 -17.04
N ASP A 449 2.62 -13.20 -17.92
CA ASP A 449 3.90 -13.09 -18.58
C ASP A 449 4.69 -11.92 -17.95
N ASP A 450 5.69 -12.27 -17.13
CA ASP A 450 6.55 -11.31 -16.43
C ASP A 450 8.01 -11.49 -16.91
N PRO A 451 8.41 -10.88 -18.04
CA PRO A 451 9.73 -11.04 -18.63
C PRO A 451 10.80 -10.28 -17.82
N VAL A 452 11.12 -10.80 -16.64
CA VAL A 452 12.18 -10.26 -15.78
C VAL A 452 13.54 -10.51 -16.43
N ILE A 453 14.40 -9.49 -16.42
CA ILE A 453 15.77 -9.61 -16.94
C ILE A 453 16.53 -10.63 -16.08
N SER A 454 17.23 -11.54 -16.73
CA SER A 454 18.01 -12.58 -16.04
C SER A 454 19.01 -11.96 -15.05
N ALA A 455 19.16 -12.59 -13.89
CA ALA A 455 20.14 -12.22 -12.87
C ALA A 455 21.60 -12.22 -13.38
N LEU A 456 21.86 -12.85 -14.53
CA LEU A 456 23.14 -12.80 -15.24
C LEU A 456 23.45 -11.39 -15.80
N TYR A 457 22.43 -10.64 -16.19
CA TYR A 457 22.54 -9.33 -16.83
C TYR A 457 22.09 -8.18 -15.93
N GLU A 458 21.19 -8.46 -14.99
CA GLU A 458 20.70 -7.48 -14.04
C GLU A 458 20.67 -8.08 -12.62
N THR A 459 21.58 -7.62 -11.78
CA THR A 459 21.67 -8.03 -10.37
C THR A 459 20.37 -7.71 -9.67
N PRO A 460 19.72 -8.69 -8.99
CA PRO A 460 18.49 -8.44 -8.25
C PRO A 460 18.64 -7.34 -7.20
N ASP A 461 17.53 -6.66 -6.92
CA ASP A 461 17.45 -5.70 -5.81
C ASP A 461 17.64 -6.42 -4.47
N ARG A 462 18.30 -5.76 -3.51
CA ARG A 462 18.63 -6.29 -2.18
C ARG A 462 18.20 -5.32 -1.08
N GLN A 463 18.11 -5.81 0.14
CA GLN A 463 18.00 -4.96 1.32
C GLN A 463 19.33 -4.28 1.64
N MET A 464 19.24 -3.07 2.18
CA MET A 464 20.38 -2.32 2.70
C MET A 464 20.12 -1.95 4.16
N CYS A 465 20.98 -2.45 5.05
CA CYS A 465 20.95 -2.13 6.47
C CYS A 465 22.37 -1.90 6.97
N ALA A 466 22.59 -0.88 7.80
CA ALA A 466 23.85 -0.71 8.51
C ALA A 466 23.77 -1.48 9.85
N LEU A 467 24.56 -2.54 10.00
CA LEU A 467 24.52 -3.39 11.20
C LEU A 467 25.18 -2.72 12.41
N GLU A 468 26.21 -1.90 12.19
CA GLU A 468 26.92 -1.14 13.23
C GLU A 468 26.19 0.19 13.51
N ALA A 469 25.81 0.44 14.77
CA ALA A 469 25.20 1.71 15.17
C ALA A 469 26.21 2.57 15.95
N PRO A 470 26.46 3.83 15.57
CA PRO A 470 27.00 4.83 16.48
C PRO A 470 25.88 5.37 17.39
N ASP A 471 26.20 5.60 18.66
CA ASP A 471 25.29 5.92 19.78
C ASP A 471 24.43 7.21 19.67
N ALA A 472 24.44 7.95 18.56
CA ALA A 472 23.91 9.33 18.54
C ALA A 472 22.57 9.55 17.78
N ASN A 473 22.25 8.75 16.75
CA ASN A 473 21.07 8.99 15.89
C ASN A 473 20.16 7.75 15.78
N PRO A 474 18.83 7.90 15.87
CA PRO A 474 17.89 6.81 15.66
C PRO A 474 17.92 6.35 14.19
N ALA A 475 17.75 5.03 14.00
CA ALA A 475 17.54 4.42 12.69
C ALA A 475 16.09 3.94 12.61
N TYR A 476 15.30 4.49 11.69
CA TYR A 476 13.87 4.16 11.57
C TYR A 476 13.67 2.95 10.66
N LEU A 477 12.66 2.14 10.95
CA LEU A 477 12.40 0.89 10.23
C LEU A 477 11.59 1.09 8.94
N ASP A 478 10.90 2.22 8.81
CA ASP A 478 10.11 2.59 7.63
C ASP A 478 10.09 4.12 7.42
N ALA A 479 9.42 4.54 6.35
CA ALA A 479 9.21 5.94 6.01
C ALA A 479 7.81 6.47 6.45
N GLU A 480 7.08 5.69 7.24
CA GLU A 480 5.66 5.90 7.52
C GLU A 480 5.44 6.72 8.80
N ALA A 481 4.16 6.98 9.07
CA ALA A 481 3.66 7.68 10.25
C ALA A 481 3.99 7.01 11.60
N SER A 482 4.40 5.74 11.60
CA SER A 482 4.63 4.92 12.80
C SER A 482 5.87 5.36 13.58
N LEU A 483 6.88 5.90 12.87
CA LEU A 483 8.17 6.32 13.41
C LEU A 483 8.87 5.25 14.27
N VAL A 484 8.64 3.97 13.98
CA VAL A 484 9.27 2.86 14.70
C VAL A 484 10.79 2.89 14.48
N VAL A 485 11.53 2.89 15.58
CA VAL A 485 13.01 2.94 15.59
C VAL A 485 13.57 1.54 15.87
N ARG A 486 14.70 1.23 15.24
CA ARG A 486 15.53 0.06 15.57
C ARG A 486 15.88 0.09 17.07
N PRO A 487 15.57 -0.96 17.85
CA PRO A 487 15.98 -1.04 19.25
C PRO A 487 17.50 -0.94 19.39
N THR A 488 17.98 -0.08 20.28
CA THR A 488 19.40 0.00 20.67
C THR A 488 19.63 -0.85 21.93
N PRO A 489 20.70 -1.67 21.98
CA PRO A 489 21.06 -2.38 23.22
C PRO A 489 21.33 -1.36 24.33
N GLN A 490 20.68 -1.48 25.49
CA GLN A 490 21.02 -0.64 26.63
C GLN A 490 22.40 -1.06 27.18
N PRO A 491 23.28 -0.11 27.55
CA PRO A 491 24.54 -0.44 28.19
C PRO A 491 24.26 -1.15 29.53
N GLN A 492 24.64 -2.42 29.64
CA GLN A 492 24.45 -3.21 30.85
C GLN A 492 25.36 -2.70 31.97
N HIS A 493 24.78 -2.20 33.07
CA HIS A 493 25.53 -1.88 34.29
C HIS A 493 26.08 -3.16 34.94
N TRP A 494 27.26 -3.08 35.56
CA TRP A 494 27.92 -4.25 36.17
C TRP A 494 27.05 -4.98 37.23
N LEU A 495 26.12 -4.27 37.88
CA LEU A 495 25.16 -4.84 38.82
C LEU A 495 24.05 -5.67 38.15
N SER A 496 23.66 -5.36 36.91
CA SER A 496 22.60 -6.11 36.20
C SER A 496 23.07 -7.50 35.76
N LYS A 497 24.39 -7.72 35.63
CA LYS A 497 24.98 -9.05 35.34
C LYS A 497 24.81 -10.07 36.47
N ILE A 498 24.52 -9.64 37.70
CA ILE A 498 24.36 -10.53 38.87
C ILE A 498 22.91 -11.04 38.95
N THR A 499 21.95 -10.32 38.37
CA THR A 499 20.52 -10.65 38.38
C THR A 499 20.02 -11.30 37.08
N ASP A 500 20.76 -11.17 35.98
CA ASP A 500 20.35 -11.72 34.67
C ASP A 500 20.71 -13.20 34.54
N ARG A 501 19.88 -14.07 35.13
CA ARG A 501 19.97 -15.54 34.99
C ARG A 501 19.12 -16.11 33.85
N GLN A 502 18.39 -15.26 33.14
CA GLN A 502 17.80 -15.58 31.83
C GLN A 502 18.53 -14.68 30.84
N GLY A 503 19.10 -15.25 29.78
CA GLY A 503 19.81 -14.47 28.77
C GLY A 503 18.93 -13.32 28.30
N SER A 504 19.37 -12.07 28.54
CA SER A 504 18.75 -10.86 28.00
C SER A 504 18.57 -11.01 26.49
N THR A 505 17.38 -11.43 26.08
CA THR A 505 16.87 -11.23 24.73
C THR A 505 16.59 -9.75 24.62
N SER A 506 17.59 -8.97 24.18
CA SER A 506 17.33 -7.59 23.76
C SER A 506 16.15 -7.61 22.80
N GLY A 507 15.05 -6.96 23.21
CA GLY A 507 13.68 -7.23 22.76
C GLY A 507 13.53 -7.47 21.27
N LEU A 508 13.15 -8.70 20.91
CA LEU A 508 12.69 -9.01 19.56
C LEU A 508 11.51 -8.09 19.26
N LEU A 509 11.56 -7.39 18.12
CA LEU A 509 10.40 -6.63 17.65
C LEU A 509 9.19 -7.57 17.50
N ALA A 510 9.45 -8.85 17.22
CA ALA A 510 8.47 -9.94 17.21
C ALA A 510 7.76 -10.19 18.55
N GLU A 511 8.22 -9.66 19.68
CA GLU A 511 7.58 -9.84 21.00
C GLU A 511 6.87 -8.57 21.50
N SER A 512 7.07 -7.43 20.83
CA SER A 512 6.43 -6.16 21.19
C SER A 512 5.00 -6.06 20.62
N PRO A 513 3.95 -5.85 21.45
CA PRO A 513 2.55 -5.85 21.01
C PRO A 513 2.10 -4.54 20.33
N GLN A 514 2.97 -3.93 19.51
CA GLN A 514 2.67 -2.68 18.80
C GLN A 514 2.30 -2.92 17.33
N PRO A 515 1.45 -2.08 16.71
CA PRO A 515 1.23 -2.11 15.27
C PRO A 515 2.54 -1.89 14.51
N LEU A 516 2.72 -2.61 13.40
CA LEU A 516 3.90 -2.48 12.53
C LEU A 516 3.45 -2.33 11.08
N SER A 517 4.11 -1.45 10.32
CA SER A 517 3.96 -1.46 8.86
C SER A 517 4.61 -2.71 8.27
N ILE A 518 4.18 -3.11 7.07
CA ILE A 518 4.81 -4.22 6.36
C ILE A 518 6.30 -3.96 6.08
N SER A 519 6.67 -2.71 5.81
CA SER A 519 8.06 -2.28 5.64
C SER A 519 8.85 -2.42 6.93
N ALA A 520 8.27 -2.05 8.08
CA ALA A 520 8.92 -2.22 9.38
C ALA A 520 9.14 -3.70 9.72
N ILE A 521 8.22 -4.60 9.33
CA ILE A 521 8.39 -6.05 9.48
C ILE A 521 9.53 -6.54 8.57
N SER A 522 9.53 -6.15 7.30
CA SER A 522 10.60 -6.48 6.35
C SER A 522 11.97 -6.02 6.85
N SER A 523 12.05 -4.82 7.42
CA SER A 523 13.25 -4.27 8.07
C SER A 523 13.61 -5.03 9.35
N GLY A 524 12.61 -5.44 10.13
CA GLY A 524 12.80 -6.26 11.33
C GLY A 524 13.43 -7.61 11.01
N VAL A 525 13.02 -8.26 9.92
CA VAL A 525 13.65 -9.50 9.44
C VAL A 525 15.10 -9.26 9.01
N ALA A 526 15.33 -8.18 8.24
CA ALA A 526 16.67 -7.78 7.77
C ALA A 526 17.68 -7.62 8.92
N LEU A 527 17.21 -7.09 10.04
CA LEU A 527 18.00 -6.80 11.24
C LEU A 527 18.09 -7.98 12.22
N GLY A 528 17.44 -9.11 11.92
CA GLY A 528 17.33 -10.25 12.84
C GLY A 528 16.44 -9.99 14.06
N LEU A 529 15.58 -8.97 14.03
CA LEU A 529 14.62 -8.62 15.09
C LEU A 529 13.31 -9.41 14.98
N ILE A 530 13.05 -10.01 13.82
CA ILE A 530 11.92 -10.88 13.53
C ILE A 530 12.46 -12.11 12.80
N PRO A 531 12.23 -13.34 13.30
CA PRO A 531 12.62 -14.55 12.58
C PRO A 531 11.91 -14.61 11.20
N PRO A 532 12.62 -14.93 10.10
CA PRO A 532 12.04 -15.02 8.77
C PRO A 532 10.77 -15.87 8.68
N GLU A 533 10.76 -17.01 9.37
CA GLU A 533 9.63 -17.95 9.43
C GLU A 533 8.40 -17.37 10.13
N SER A 534 8.60 -16.44 11.07
CA SER A 534 7.52 -15.80 11.83
C SER A 534 7.01 -14.54 11.14
N ALA A 535 7.71 -14.01 10.14
CA ALA A 535 7.41 -12.73 9.51
C ALA A 535 5.99 -12.66 8.94
N GLY A 536 5.50 -13.74 8.34
CA GLY A 536 4.15 -13.82 7.80
C GLY A 536 3.06 -13.74 8.87
N VAL A 537 3.25 -14.46 9.99
CA VAL A 537 2.33 -14.43 11.13
C VAL A 537 2.33 -13.05 11.79
N VAL A 538 3.52 -12.48 12.02
CA VAL A 538 3.64 -11.11 12.56
C VAL A 538 2.95 -10.10 11.64
N ALA A 539 3.03 -10.28 10.32
CA ALA A 539 2.34 -9.42 9.37
C ALA A 539 0.81 -9.52 9.50
N GLN A 540 0.27 -10.72 9.62
CA GLN A 540 -1.16 -10.92 9.85
C GLN A 540 -1.66 -10.30 11.15
N GLU A 541 -0.87 -10.41 12.22
CA GLU A 541 -1.28 -9.96 13.56
C GLU A 541 -1.10 -8.44 13.76
N ARG A 542 -0.13 -7.80 13.09
CA ARG A 542 0.33 -6.45 13.46
C ARG A 542 0.25 -5.39 12.38
N VAL A 543 0.11 -5.78 11.11
CA VAL A 543 -0.16 -4.81 10.03
C VAL A 543 -1.60 -4.29 10.11
N ALA A 544 -2.49 -5.04 10.76
CA ALA A 544 -3.93 -4.80 10.77
C ALA A 544 -4.51 -4.72 12.19
N LEU A 545 -4.78 -3.50 12.67
CA LEU A 545 -5.56 -3.28 13.90
C LEU A 545 -6.72 -2.30 13.71
N ILE A 546 -7.20 -2.11 12.47
CA ILE A 546 -8.42 -1.32 12.23
C ILE A 546 -9.60 -2.29 12.22
N PRO A 547 -10.39 -2.38 13.30
CA PRO A 547 -11.56 -3.23 13.32
C PRO A 547 -12.60 -2.66 12.36
N LEU A 548 -12.86 -3.37 11.26
CA LEU A 548 -14.17 -3.31 10.62
C LEU A 548 -15.05 -4.29 11.40
N SER A 549 -15.96 -3.78 12.22
CA SER A 549 -16.96 -4.63 12.85
C SER A 549 -17.74 -5.35 11.75
N HIS A 550 -17.83 -6.68 11.83
CA HIS A 550 -18.68 -7.49 10.96
C HIS A 550 -20.16 -7.04 10.95
N GLN A 551 -20.58 -6.22 11.92
CA GLN A 551 -21.91 -5.60 11.97
C GLN A 551 -22.12 -4.48 10.94
N ASP A 552 -21.05 -3.86 10.40
CA ASP A 552 -21.12 -2.73 9.46
C ASP A 552 -21.14 -3.18 7.99
N ALA A 553 -20.69 -4.41 7.72
CA ALA A 553 -21.08 -5.08 6.49
C ALA A 553 -22.57 -5.35 6.64
N ALA A 554 -23.40 -4.38 6.27
CA ALA A 554 -24.78 -4.64 5.90
C ALA A 554 -24.72 -5.93 5.10
N ASP A 555 -25.37 -6.98 5.59
CA ASP A 555 -25.58 -8.23 4.88
C ASP A 555 -25.85 -7.79 3.45
N ILE A 556 -24.83 -7.88 2.57
CA ILE A 556 -25.02 -7.66 1.15
C ILE A 556 -25.92 -8.81 0.87
N SER A 557 -27.21 -8.49 0.86
CA SER A 557 -28.24 -9.46 1.02
C SER A 557 -28.02 -10.33 -0.17
N ALA A 558 -27.51 -11.54 0.06
CA ALA A 558 -27.47 -12.55 -0.96
C ALA A 558 -28.88 -12.49 -1.56
N PRO A 559 -28.99 -12.19 -2.86
CA PRO A 559 -30.17 -11.56 -3.43
C PRO A 559 -31.42 -12.18 -2.84
N SER A 560 -32.34 -11.32 -2.39
CA SER A 560 -33.72 -11.66 -2.10
C SER A 560 -34.16 -12.79 -3.05
N GLU A 561 -34.40 -13.96 -2.47
CA GLU A 561 -34.95 -15.16 -3.09
C GLU A 561 -34.71 -15.34 -4.60
N THR A 562 -33.47 -15.64 -5.01
CA THR A 562 -33.35 -16.55 -6.15
C THR A 562 -33.63 -17.96 -5.65
N LYS A 563 -34.92 -18.33 -5.62
CA LYS A 563 -35.43 -19.71 -5.55
C LYS A 563 -35.06 -20.52 -6.82
N SER A 564 -34.06 -20.09 -7.59
CA SER A 564 -33.71 -20.73 -8.85
C SER A 564 -32.73 -21.85 -8.58
N VAL A 565 -33.23 -23.07 -8.72
CA VAL A 565 -32.42 -24.26 -8.95
C VAL A 565 -31.42 -23.96 -10.08
N PRO A 566 -30.10 -24.20 -9.88
CA PRO A 566 -29.11 -24.01 -10.95
C PRO A 566 -29.51 -24.75 -12.24
N ASP A 567 -29.31 -24.12 -13.41
CA ASP A 567 -29.79 -24.66 -14.69
C ASP A 567 -29.28 -26.07 -14.98
N TYR A 568 -28.05 -26.40 -14.56
CA TYR A 568 -27.48 -27.74 -14.71
C TYR A 568 -28.10 -28.82 -13.80
N LEU A 569 -28.97 -28.44 -12.86
CA LEU A 569 -29.74 -29.34 -12.00
C LEU A 569 -31.20 -29.47 -12.43
N GLN A 570 -31.67 -28.68 -13.40
CA GLN A 570 -33.06 -28.76 -13.88
C GLN A 570 -33.38 -30.18 -14.37
N GLY A 571 -34.48 -30.76 -13.85
CA GLY A 571 -34.95 -32.10 -14.19
C GLY A 571 -34.16 -33.26 -13.58
N ARG A 572 -33.00 -33.02 -12.94
CA ARG A 572 -32.15 -34.10 -12.39
C ARG A 572 -32.86 -34.92 -11.31
N PHE A 573 -33.65 -34.27 -10.46
CA PHE A 573 -34.35 -34.90 -9.34
C PHE A 573 -35.88 -34.89 -9.54
N GLY A 574 -36.33 -34.89 -10.80
CA GLY A 574 -37.72 -34.72 -11.17
C GLY A 574 -38.06 -33.28 -11.56
N ALA A 575 -39.13 -33.11 -12.35
CA ALA A 575 -39.62 -31.80 -12.79
C ALA A 575 -40.27 -31.00 -11.64
N ASP A 576 -40.61 -31.68 -10.55
CA ASP A 576 -41.25 -31.18 -9.35
C ASP A 576 -40.28 -31.02 -8.18
N ALA A 577 -38.97 -31.11 -8.40
CA ALA A 577 -37.99 -30.94 -7.33
C ALA A 577 -38.10 -29.56 -6.66
N ILE A 578 -38.10 -29.52 -5.33
CA ILE A 578 -38.25 -28.31 -4.53
C ILE A 578 -37.07 -28.09 -3.59
N VAL A 579 -36.83 -26.82 -3.26
CA VAL A 579 -35.81 -26.44 -2.29
C VAL A 579 -36.38 -26.58 -0.88
N VAL A 580 -35.69 -27.35 -0.03
CA VAL A 580 -36.05 -27.60 1.37
C VAL A 580 -34.91 -27.24 2.31
N GLN A 581 -35.25 -27.03 3.58
CA GLN A 581 -34.27 -26.98 4.66
C GLN A 581 -34.20 -28.35 5.32
N LEU A 582 -32.98 -28.85 5.53
CA LEU A 582 -32.73 -30.05 6.32
C LEU A 582 -32.08 -29.69 7.65
N ASP A 583 -32.57 -30.33 8.70
CA ASP A 583 -31.92 -30.38 10.00
C ASP A 583 -30.99 -31.59 10.06
N GLN A 584 -29.86 -31.44 10.74
CA GLN A 584 -28.87 -32.49 10.95
C GLN A 584 -28.57 -32.63 12.46
N PRO A 585 -28.33 -33.84 12.97
CA PRO A 585 -28.16 -34.08 14.40
C PRO A 585 -26.81 -33.60 14.97
N GLU A 586 -25.83 -33.28 14.13
CA GLU A 586 -24.52 -32.72 14.52
C GLU A 586 -24.28 -31.38 13.81
N ALA A 587 -23.66 -30.41 14.49
CA ALA A 587 -23.20 -29.15 13.90
C ALA A 587 -21.99 -29.38 12.98
N ARG A 588 -22.21 -30.08 11.87
CA ARG A 588 -21.20 -30.44 10.87
C ARG A 588 -21.29 -29.49 9.68
N ARG A 589 -20.13 -29.07 9.16
CA ARG A 589 -20.07 -28.34 7.90
C ARG A 589 -20.24 -29.32 6.74
N THR A 590 -21.19 -29.06 5.85
CA THR A 590 -21.50 -29.88 4.67
C THR A 590 -21.24 -29.06 3.41
N ASP A 591 -20.52 -29.62 2.45
CA ASP A 591 -20.18 -28.94 1.20
C ASP A 591 -21.36 -28.91 0.21
N SER A 592 -21.39 -27.86 -0.62
CA SER A 592 -22.32 -27.78 -1.76
C SER A 592 -22.02 -28.90 -2.76
N GLY A 593 -23.06 -29.54 -3.28
CA GLY A 593 -22.93 -30.66 -4.20
C GLY A 593 -22.99 -32.04 -3.53
N ALA A 594 -23.02 -32.12 -2.19
CA ALA A 594 -23.24 -33.36 -1.46
C ALA A 594 -24.57 -34.00 -1.86
N LEU A 595 -24.57 -35.30 -2.13
CA LEU A 595 -25.75 -36.03 -2.63
C LEU A 595 -26.59 -36.56 -1.48
N ILE A 596 -27.91 -36.56 -1.68
CA ILE A 596 -28.89 -36.94 -0.66
C ILE A 596 -29.63 -38.19 -1.11
N PHE A 597 -29.79 -39.16 -0.21
CA PHE A 597 -30.37 -40.48 -0.47
C PHE A 597 -31.49 -40.80 0.53
N LEU A 598 -32.42 -41.69 0.18
CA LEU A 598 -33.49 -42.16 1.08
C LEU A 598 -33.06 -43.25 2.05
N ASP A 599 -31.94 -43.94 1.79
CA ASP A 599 -31.52 -45.09 2.58
C ASP A 599 -30.04 -45.47 2.36
N HIS A 600 -29.63 -46.65 2.84
CA HIS A 600 -28.26 -47.16 2.95
C HIS A 600 -27.47 -47.36 1.63
N ASP A 601 -28.10 -47.33 0.44
CA ASP A 601 -27.35 -47.30 -0.82
C ASP A 601 -26.91 -45.87 -1.15
N THR A 602 -25.87 -45.43 -0.46
CA THR A 602 -25.25 -44.12 -0.63
C THR A 602 -24.18 -44.10 -1.73
N THR A 603 -23.97 -45.21 -2.43
CA THR A 603 -22.78 -45.41 -3.30
C THR A 603 -23.02 -45.05 -4.76
N ASN A 604 -24.24 -45.22 -5.26
CA ASN A 604 -24.58 -44.90 -6.64
C ASN A 604 -25.13 -43.46 -6.78
N PRO A 605 -24.40 -42.51 -7.37
CA PRO A 605 -24.83 -41.12 -7.48
C PRO A 605 -26.10 -40.93 -8.34
N GLN A 606 -26.48 -41.90 -9.18
CA GLN A 606 -27.73 -41.85 -9.95
C GLN A 606 -28.98 -42.13 -9.10
N ARG A 607 -28.82 -42.69 -7.90
CA ARG A 607 -29.92 -42.94 -6.96
C ARG A 607 -30.15 -41.80 -5.98
N ALA A 608 -29.40 -40.71 -6.10
CA ALA A 608 -29.59 -39.54 -5.25
C ALA A 608 -30.96 -38.92 -5.52
N VAL A 609 -31.70 -38.66 -4.44
CA VAL A 609 -33.01 -38.01 -4.44
C VAL A 609 -32.93 -36.49 -4.26
N GLY A 610 -31.73 -35.99 -3.99
CA GLY A 610 -31.47 -34.56 -3.87
C GLY A 610 -29.99 -34.22 -3.83
N ILE A 611 -29.71 -32.93 -3.71
CA ILE A 611 -28.37 -32.38 -3.60
C ILE A 611 -28.36 -31.18 -2.66
N VAL A 612 -27.29 -31.05 -1.88
CA VAL A 612 -27.05 -29.86 -1.06
C VAL A 612 -26.69 -28.70 -1.97
N LEU A 613 -27.46 -27.61 -1.88
CA LEU A 613 -27.18 -26.38 -2.62
C LEU A 613 -26.21 -25.52 -1.84
N ARG A 614 -26.42 -25.35 -0.53
CA ARG A 614 -25.58 -24.52 0.36
C ARG A 614 -25.91 -24.78 1.83
N MET A 615 -25.04 -24.28 2.71
CA MET A 615 -25.27 -24.17 4.15
C MET A 615 -25.62 -22.73 4.54
N ARG A 616 -26.62 -22.54 5.42
CA ARG A 616 -26.98 -21.24 6.02
C ARG A 616 -27.30 -21.41 7.50
N SER A 617 -26.59 -20.70 8.38
CA SER A 617 -26.86 -20.69 9.84
C SER A 617 -27.01 -22.10 10.43
N GLU A 618 -26.05 -22.98 10.14
CA GLU A 618 -26.01 -24.41 10.52
C GLU A 618 -27.10 -25.32 9.90
N LYS A 619 -27.89 -24.80 8.97
CA LYS A 619 -28.91 -25.57 8.24
C LYS A 619 -28.50 -25.84 6.80
N ILE A 620 -28.87 -27.02 6.32
CA ILE A 620 -28.65 -27.43 4.93
C ILE A 620 -29.82 -26.91 4.09
N GLU A 621 -29.53 -26.17 3.03
CA GLU A 621 -30.51 -25.87 1.98
C GLU A 621 -30.25 -26.83 0.81
N ALA A 622 -31.24 -27.66 0.48
CA ALA A 622 -31.10 -28.75 -0.47
C ALA A 622 -32.21 -28.71 -1.52
N LEU A 623 -31.89 -29.12 -2.74
CA LEU A 623 -32.88 -29.46 -3.75
C LEU A 623 -33.24 -30.93 -3.59
N LEU A 624 -34.53 -31.24 -3.40
CA LEU A 624 -35.04 -32.59 -3.23
C LEU A 624 -36.19 -32.87 -4.19
N ALA A 625 -36.33 -34.12 -4.64
CA ALA A 625 -37.55 -34.56 -5.31
C ALA A 625 -38.76 -34.37 -4.37
N ALA A 626 -39.87 -33.78 -4.85
CA ALA A 626 -41.00 -33.40 -4.01
C ALA A 626 -41.62 -34.57 -3.23
N ALA A 627 -41.59 -35.79 -3.79
CA ALA A 627 -42.05 -37.01 -3.11
C ALA A 627 -41.30 -37.32 -1.80
N HIS A 628 -40.14 -36.70 -1.56
CA HIS A 628 -39.27 -36.96 -0.41
C HIS A 628 -39.06 -35.70 0.46
N ALA A 629 -39.70 -34.60 0.11
CA ALA A 629 -39.57 -33.29 0.74
C ALA A 629 -40.54 -33.06 1.91
N GLN A 630 -41.04 -34.13 2.53
CA GLN A 630 -41.97 -34.06 3.67
C GLN A 630 -41.24 -34.35 5.00
N PRO A 631 -41.61 -33.68 6.11
CA PRO A 631 -41.09 -34.02 7.43
C PRO A 631 -41.30 -35.50 7.78
N GLY A 632 -40.30 -36.13 8.41
CA GLY A 632 -40.33 -37.54 8.80
C GLY A 632 -39.80 -38.53 7.75
N VAL A 633 -39.39 -38.05 6.56
CA VAL A 633 -38.62 -38.86 5.61
C VAL A 633 -37.17 -38.95 6.09
N ARG A 634 -36.65 -40.17 6.24
CA ARG A 634 -35.23 -40.40 6.58
C ARG A 634 -34.37 -40.09 5.36
N LEU A 635 -33.47 -39.13 5.49
CA LEU A 635 -32.51 -38.78 4.45
C LEU A 635 -31.10 -39.06 4.94
N VAL A 636 -30.22 -39.42 4.02
CA VAL A 636 -28.79 -39.59 4.27
C VAL A 636 -28.03 -38.68 3.32
N VAL A 637 -27.26 -37.75 3.89
CA VAL A 637 -26.36 -36.87 3.14
C VAL A 637 -25.00 -37.54 3.04
N ARG A 638 -24.47 -37.64 1.82
CA ARG A 638 -23.11 -38.13 1.58
C ARG A 638 -22.20 -36.99 1.15
N ASP A 639 -21.18 -36.75 1.96
CA ASP A 639 -20.20 -35.69 1.75
C ASP A 639 -18.79 -36.22 2.03
N LEU A 640 -17.85 -35.95 1.11
CA LEU A 640 -16.43 -36.37 1.20
C LEU A 640 -16.19 -37.82 1.68
N GLY A 641 -17.03 -38.76 1.23
CA GLY A 641 -16.92 -40.18 1.57
C GLY A 641 -17.54 -40.60 2.91
N GLN A 642 -18.12 -39.65 3.65
CA GLN A 642 -18.88 -39.91 4.87
C GLN A 642 -20.39 -39.80 4.61
N ALA A 643 -21.19 -40.54 5.38
CA ALA A 643 -22.64 -40.53 5.29
C ALA A 643 -23.23 -40.24 6.67
N PHE A 644 -24.18 -39.31 6.74
CA PHE A 644 -24.85 -38.94 7.99
C PHE A 644 -26.34 -38.66 7.76
N PRO A 645 -27.18 -38.90 8.78
CA PRO A 645 -28.62 -38.70 8.65
C PRO A 645 -28.98 -37.20 8.65
N ALA A 646 -30.01 -36.85 7.90
CA ALA A 646 -30.66 -35.54 7.89
C ALA A 646 -32.18 -35.72 7.78
N GLU A 647 -32.93 -34.72 8.23
CA GLU A 647 -34.40 -34.73 8.18
C GLU A 647 -34.93 -33.41 7.60
N VAL A 648 -36.02 -33.48 6.85
CA VAL A 648 -36.69 -32.27 6.35
C VAL A 648 -37.30 -31.51 7.53
N LYS A 649 -36.95 -30.24 7.65
CA LYS A 649 -37.46 -29.37 8.70
C LYS A 649 -38.97 -29.15 8.54
N ALA A 650 -39.70 -29.31 9.64
CA ALA A 650 -41.14 -29.06 9.73
C ALA A 650 -41.52 -27.58 9.58
#